data_AF-A0A7W9UIN8-F1
#
_entry.id   AF-A0A7W9UIN8-F1
#
_cell.length_a   1.000
_cell.length_b   1.000
_cell.length_c   1.000
_cell.angle_alpha   90.00
_cell.angle_beta   90.00
_cell.angle_gamma   90.00
#
_symmetry.space_group_name_H-M   'P 1'
#
loop_
_entity.id
_entity.type
_entity.pdbx_description
1 polymer ?
#
loop_
_entity_poly.entity_id
_entity_poly.type
_entity_poly.pdbx_seq_one_letter_code
_entity_poly.pdbx_strand_id
1 'polypeptide(L)'
;MAVVDDRGHSEYNDSPGEDFGRQPPHDMAAEQSVLGGMLLSKDAIADVVEVVRPGDFYRPAHQAVYDAILDLYGRGEPADPVTVAASLDRRGELKRIGGAPYLVTLTQTVPTAANASYYAEIVAEKSVLRRLVEAGTRIVQYGYAGSDGQDVAEVVDRAQAEIYEVTERRSSEDYMPLEELLQPTMDEIDSIASRGGMSLGVPTGFTELDEVTNGLHPGQMIIVAARPGVGKALALDTPLPTPSGWTTMGDIAVGKELLDARGRPTRVVAVTEVMTDRPCYEVEFSDGAVVVADEQHQWLTVARTHGPRAAVRTTGEIVHSLRDADDRLNHVVPDTARGEQRHIVDVRKIESVPVRCVEVDNAEHLYLAGHSMVPTHNSTLGMDFMRSASVKHGLASVIFSLEMSRTEIVMRLLSAEAKIKLGDMRSGRMSDDDWTRLARRMSEISEAPLFVDDSPNMTMMEIRAKARRLKQRHDLRLVIVDYLQLMTSGKKVESRQQEVSEFSRSLKLLAKELEVPVVAISQLNRGPEQRTDKRPMVSDLRESGCMPASTRILRADTGSETTLGELLASGEQPLVWSLDERMRMVARPMVKVFPSGRKEVFRLRLASGREVEATGKHPFMTVDGWIPLEKLKIDDRLATPRRVPEPAHTERMPEAEVVLLAHMIGDGSCVKRQPIRYASIDEANLAAVSTAATHFGVTTVRDDYAAARVTTLRLRAPYRLTHGKRNPIAAWLDELGIFGLRSYEKFVPERIFALPNDQVALFLRHLWATDGSVRWDETGRQARVYYASTSRRLVDDIAQLLLRLGVHGRIKKFTKSGYRDCWHLTIDGADNQTIFLHDIGVHGNRGTAAEATLLELETMARNTNVDTVPKEIWTKVRELLADKHITHREFSAAMGSRFCGSTMWKHSPSRARLARVADVLQDADIEMFATNDVFWDRIVEITSLGEQDVYDGTVPGTHNFVAQGISAHNSLEQDADMVILLHRPDAFERDDPRGGEADLILGKHRNGPTATITVAHQLHLSRFVDMARG
;
A
#
# COMPACT_ATOMS: atom_id res chain seq x y z
N MET A 1 42.43 -73.27 4.87
CA MET A 1 43.21 -72.06 5.24
C MET A 1 42.67 -70.92 4.39
N ALA A 2 42.61 -69.71 4.94
CA ALA A 2 41.98 -68.52 4.35
C ALA A 2 40.45 -68.60 4.13
N VAL A 3 39.86 -67.41 4.05
CA VAL A 3 38.44 -67.03 3.89
C VAL A 3 38.49 -65.82 2.91
N VAL A 4 37.51 -65.44 2.06
CA VAL A 4 36.20 -64.82 2.36
C VAL A 4 35.34 -64.77 1.08
N ASP A 5 34.14 -65.36 1.13
CA ASP A 5 32.83 -64.93 0.57
C ASP A 5 32.48 -64.84 -0.95
N ASP A 6 31.16 -64.79 -1.18
CA ASP A 6 30.29 -64.46 -2.34
C ASP A 6 29.88 -65.55 -3.38
N ARG A 7 28.60 -65.44 -3.78
CA ARG A 7 27.84 -66.03 -4.91
C ARG A 7 27.24 -67.44 -4.80
N GLY A 8 25.89 -67.50 -4.86
CA GLY A 8 25.11 -68.70 -5.22
C GLY A 8 23.60 -68.54 -4.99
N HIS A 9 22.81 -68.41 -6.08
CA HIS A 9 21.33 -68.39 -6.01
C HIS A 9 20.72 -69.81 -6.12
N SER A 10 19.57 -69.99 -5.47
CA SER A 10 18.46 -70.85 -5.95
C SER A 10 17.16 -70.35 -5.31
N GLU A 11 16.31 -69.62 -6.03
CA GLU A 11 15.16 -70.12 -6.81
C GLU A 11 13.84 -70.14 -6.01
N TYR A 12 12.89 -69.29 -6.42
CA TYR A 12 11.46 -69.58 -6.48
C TYR A 12 10.77 -68.62 -7.47
N ASN A 13 9.78 -69.10 -8.21
CA ASN A 13 8.88 -68.32 -9.08
C ASN A 13 8.02 -67.32 -8.26
N ASP A 14 7.56 -66.18 -8.77
CA ASP A 14 6.87 -65.92 -10.05
C ASP A 14 6.96 -64.44 -10.48
N SER A 15 6.51 -64.12 -11.70
CA SER A 15 6.38 -62.74 -12.20
C SER A 15 4.94 -62.19 -12.10
N PRO A 16 4.70 -61.12 -11.32
CA PRO A 16 3.84 -60.02 -11.73
C PRO A 16 4.69 -59.00 -12.53
N GLY A 17 4.22 -58.40 -13.62
CA GLY A 17 2.83 -58.09 -13.96
C GLY A 17 2.60 -56.60 -13.70
N GLU A 18 2.27 -55.83 -14.74
CA GLU A 18 1.99 -54.41 -14.61
C GLU A 18 0.71 -54.20 -13.79
N ASP A 19 0.79 -53.48 -12.67
CA ASP A 19 -0.39 -53.20 -11.84
C ASP A 19 -0.39 -51.75 -11.31
N PHE A 20 -1.17 -50.90 -11.96
CA PHE A 20 -1.49 -49.53 -11.52
C PHE A 20 -2.52 -49.56 -10.37
N GLY A 21 -2.15 -50.20 -9.25
CA GLY A 21 -3.11 -50.69 -8.24
C GLY A 21 -2.93 -50.22 -6.78
N ARG A 22 -2.03 -49.28 -6.47
CA ARG A 22 -1.86 -48.81 -5.07
C ARG A 22 -3.02 -47.91 -4.62
N GLN A 23 -3.90 -48.46 -3.77
CA GLN A 23 -4.95 -47.67 -3.11
C GLN A 23 -4.35 -46.59 -2.18
N PRO A 24 -4.95 -45.39 -2.10
CA PRO A 24 -4.52 -44.36 -1.16
C PRO A 24 -4.64 -44.80 0.32
N PRO A 25 -3.78 -44.27 1.22
CA PRO A 25 -3.88 -44.54 2.65
C PRO A 25 -5.26 -44.22 3.25
N HIS A 26 -5.84 -45.22 3.90
CA HIS A 26 -7.13 -45.15 4.59
C HIS A 26 -7.22 -46.27 5.64
N ASP A 27 -8.17 -46.16 6.58
CA ASP A 27 -8.53 -47.25 7.49
C ASP A 27 -10.06 -47.29 7.66
N MET A 28 -10.70 -48.31 7.08
CA MET A 28 -12.16 -48.39 7.10
C MET A 28 -12.73 -48.69 8.47
N ALA A 29 -12.02 -49.41 9.33
CA ALA A 29 -12.48 -49.78 10.66
C ALA A 29 -12.39 -48.59 11.61
N ALA A 30 -11.31 -47.80 11.51
CA ALA A 30 -11.18 -46.54 12.24
C ALA A 30 -12.29 -45.55 11.84
N GLU A 31 -12.50 -45.29 10.54
CA GLU A 31 -13.57 -44.38 10.09
C GLU A 31 -14.96 -44.78 10.57
N GLN A 32 -15.30 -46.08 10.49
CA GLN A 32 -16.57 -46.58 11.00
C GLN A 32 -16.67 -46.46 12.53
N SER A 33 -15.55 -46.62 13.24
CA SER A 33 -15.51 -46.52 14.70
C SER A 33 -15.62 -45.08 15.22
N VAL A 34 -15.07 -44.11 14.48
CA VAL A 34 -15.26 -42.68 14.76
C VAL A 34 -16.75 -42.33 14.66
N LEU A 35 -17.37 -42.59 13.50
CA LEU A 35 -18.78 -42.23 13.28
C LEU A 35 -19.73 -42.97 14.20
N GLY A 36 -19.48 -44.25 14.50
CA GLY A 36 -20.25 -45.01 15.47
C GLY A 36 -20.15 -44.44 16.89
N GLY A 37 -18.99 -43.92 17.29
CA GLY A 37 -18.78 -43.33 18.61
C GLY A 37 -19.54 -42.02 18.78
N MET A 38 -19.47 -41.16 17.76
CA MET A 38 -20.25 -39.93 17.66
C MET A 38 -21.77 -40.16 17.68
N LEU A 39 -22.24 -41.22 17.02
CA LEU A 39 -23.66 -41.64 17.03
C LEU A 39 -24.11 -42.28 18.36
N LEU A 40 -23.19 -42.54 19.30
CA LEU A 40 -23.44 -43.17 20.60
C LEU A 40 -23.28 -42.22 21.78
N SER A 41 -22.42 -41.20 21.69
CA SER A 41 -22.21 -40.21 22.75
C SER A 41 -21.99 -38.81 22.20
N LYS A 42 -22.61 -37.82 22.85
CA LYS A 42 -22.38 -36.40 22.57
C LYS A 42 -20.92 -36.01 22.84
N ASP A 43 -20.32 -36.56 23.89
CA ASP A 43 -18.96 -36.17 24.31
C ASP A 43 -17.94 -36.63 23.26
N ALA A 44 -18.15 -37.82 22.68
CA ALA A 44 -17.38 -38.32 21.54
C ALA A 44 -17.54 -37.50 20.25
N ILE A 45 -18.52 -36.60 20.15
CA ILE A 45 -18.59 -35.62 19.06
C ILE A 45 -17.57 -34.50 19.30
N ALA A 46 -17.44 -34.01 20.54
CA ALA A 46 -16.46 -32.99 20.90
C ALA A 46 -15.03 -33.51 20.69
N ASP A 47 -14.68 -34.66 21.28
CA ASP A 47 -13.32 -35.23 21.22
C ASP A 47 -12.84 -35.52 19.79
N VAL A 48 -13.76 -35.83 18.87
CA VAL A 48 -13.46 -36.10 17.45
C VAL A 48 -13.32 -34.81 16.65
N VAL A 49 -14.11 -33.78 16.96
CA VAL A 49 -14.07 -32.48 16.28
C VAL A 49 -12.75 -31.74 16.51
N GLU A 50 -12.03 -32.02 17.59
CA GLU A 50 -10.66 -31.48 17.76
C GLU A 50 -9.64 -32.12 16.79
N VAL A 51 -9.84 -33.39 16.42
CA VAL A 51 -8.84 -34.20 15.71
C VAL A 51 -9.10 -34.32 14.20
N VAL A 52 -10.36 -34.29 13.75
CA VAL A 52 -10.76 -34.66 12.38
C VAL A 52 -11.65 -33.60 11.70
N ARG A 53 -11.46 -33.41 10.39
CA ARG A 53 -12.27 -32.57 9.51
C ARG A 53 -12.99 -33.44 8.46
N PRO A 54 -14.07 -32.96 7.81
CA PRO A 54 -14.84 -33.77 6.87
C PRO A 54 -13.99 -34.39 5.74
N GLY A 55 -13.00 -33.68 5.22
CA GLY A 55 -12.11 -34.17 4.16
C GLY A 55 -11.11 -35.27 4.57
N ASP A 56 -10.97 -35.57 5.87
CA ASP A 56 -10.02 -36.58 6.35
C ASP A 56 -10.54 -38.02 6.18
N PHE A 57 -11.86 -38.23 6.13
CA PHE A 57 -12.47 -39.52 5.79
C PHE A 57 -12.24 -39.86 4.30
N TYR A 58 -11.78 -41.07 4.00
CA TYR A 58 -11.54 -41.55 2.65
C TYR A 58 -12.84 -41.81 1.87
N ARG A 59 -13.92 -42.26 2.53
CA ARG A 59 -15.21 -42.48 1.86
C ARG A 59 -16.09 -41.23 1.89
N PRO A 60 -16.57 -40.70 0.75
CA PRO A 60 -17.56 -39.62 0.71
C PRO A 60 -18.86 -39.92 1.47
N ALA A 61 -19.23 -41.20 1.60
CA ALA A 61 -20.35 -41.63 2.43
C ALA A 61 -20.13 -41.36 3.94
N HIS A 62 -18.88 -41.42 4.42
CA HIS A 62 -18.51 -41.10 5.79
C HIS A 62 -18.42 -39.59 6.01
N GLN A 63 -17.92 -38.84 5.02
CA GLN A 63 -17.94 -37.36 5.00
C GLN A 63 -19.37 -36.85 5.20
N ALA A 64 -20.33 -37.34 4.40
CA ALA A 64 -21.73 -36.95 4.51
C ALA A 64 -22.38 -37.28 5.87
N VAL A 65 -22.03 -38.43 6.48
CA VAL A 65 -22.50 -38.78 7.84
C VAL A 65 -21.90 -37.84 8.88
N TYR A 66 -20.61 -37.53 8.78
CA TYR A 66 -19.92 -36.56 9.65
C TYR A 66 -20.58 -35.18 9.56
N ASP A 67 -20.76 -34.64 8.36
CA ASP A 67 -21.41 -33.35 8.11
C ASP A 67 -22.90 -33.31 8.53
N ALA A 68 -23.56 -34.45 8.64
CA ALA A 68 -24.92 -34.55 9.17
C ALA A 68 -24.94 -34.61 10.72
N ILE A 69 -23.93 -35.22 11.34
CA ILE A 69 -23.73 -35.21 12.79
C ILE A 69 -23.37 -33.81 13.28
N LEU A 70 -22.41 -33.13 12.63
CA LEU A 70 -21.96 -31.80 13.03
C LEU A 70 -23.07 -30.74 12.89
N ASP A 71 -23.86 -30.80 11.82
CA ASP A 71 -24.97 -29.86 11.58
C ASP A 71 -26.12 -30.04 12.59
N LEU A 72 -26.33 -31.25 13.13
CA LEU A 72 -27.26 -31.47 14.24
C LEU A 72 -26.66 -30.98 15.57
N TYR A 73 -25.41 -31.35 15.85
CA TYR A 73 -24.69 -30.97 17.06
C TYR A 73 -24.60 -29.44 17.24
N GLY A 74 -24.26 -28.71 16.17
CA GLY A 74 -24.21 -27.24 16.15
C GLY A 74 -25.56 -26.55 16.33
N ARG A 75 -26.68 -27.27 16.13
CA ARG A 75 -28.05 -26.80 16.44
C ARG A 75 -28.49 -27.16 17.86
N GLY A 76 -27.69 -27.94 18.60
CA GLY A 76 -28.07 -28.55 19.87
C GLY A 76 -29.06 -29.72 19.73
N GLU A 77 -29.28 -30.23 18.52
CA GLU A 77 -30.10 -31.43 18.28
C GLU A 77 -29.26 -32.70 18.60
N PRO A 78 -29.84 -33.76 19.17
CA PRO A 78 -29.13 -35.02 19.38
C PRO A 78 -28.80 -35.66 18.02
N ALA A 79 -27.56 -36.10 17.83
CA ALA A 79 -27.09 -36.73 16.60
C ALA A 79 -27.06 -38.27 16.76
N ASP A 80 -28.23 -38.90 16.66
CA ASP A 80 -28.41 -40.35 16.75
C ASP A 80 -28.74 -40.96 15.37
N PRO A 81 -28.75 -42.29 15.19
CA PRO A 81 -29.05 -42.92 13.90
C PRO A 81 -30.41 -42.57 13.28
N VAL A 82 -31.38 -42.09 14.05
CA VAL A 82 -32.71 -41.67 13.56
C VAL A 82 -32.68 -40.21 13.12
N THR A 83 -32.11 -39.31 13.93
CA THR A 83 -32.02 -37.88 13.57
C THR A 83 -31.05 -37.64 12.42
N VAL A 84 -29.91 -38.35 12.38
CA VAL A 84 -28.94 -38.33 11.27
C VAL A 84 -29.57 -38.91 10.00
N ALA A 85 -30.36 -39.98 10.09
CA ALA A 85 -31.12 -40.48 8.93
C ALA A 85 -32.09 -39.42 8.38
N ALA A 86 -32.85 -38.75 9.26
CA ALA A 86 -33.79 -37.69 8.87
C ALA A 86 -33.11 -36.41 8.37
N SER A 87 -31.86 -36.14 8.79
CA SER A 87 -31.02 -35.08 8.23
C SER A 87 -30.57 -35.44 6.80
N LEU A 88 -30.02 -36.64 6.63
CA LEU A 88 -29.52 -37.13 5.33
C LEU A 88 -30.63 -37.35 4.29
N ASP A 89 -31.85 -37.73 4.70
CA ASP A 89 -32.97 -37.90 3.76
C ASP A 89 -33.48 -36.54 3.25
N ARG A 90 -33.55 -35.52 4.14
CA ARG A 90 -33.82 -34.12 3.75
C ARG A 90 -32.79 -33.55 2.77
N ARG A 91 -31.52 -33.99 2.86
CA ARG A 91 -30.45 -33.65 1.90
C ARG A 91 -30.46 -34.51 0.62
N GLY A 92 -31.28 -35.58 0.57
CA GLY A 92 -31.32 -36.54 -0.54
C GLY A 92 -30.16 -37.56 -0.55
N GLU A 93 -29.36 -37.61 0.51
CA GLU A 93 -28.10 -38.35 0.58
C GLU A 93 -28.20 -39.70 1.31
N LEU A 94 -29.28 -39.94 2.05
CA LEU A 94 -29.48 -41.18 2.83
C LEU A 94 -29.28 -42.45 1.99
N LYS A 95 -29.70 -42.44 0.70
CA LYS A 95 -29.47 -43.58 -0.22
C LYS A 95 -28.01 -43.74 -0.64
N ARG A 96 -27.23 -42.66 -0.70
CA ARG A 96 -25.80 -42.67 -1.09
C ARG A 96 -24.91 -43.28 -0.01
N ILE A 97 -25.31 -43.19 1.27
CA ILE A 97 -24.57 -43.76 2.40
C ILE A 97 -24.89 -45.23 2.69
N GLY A 98 -25.82 -45.86 1.95
CA GLY A 98 -26.31 -47.22 2.24
C GLY A 98 -27.65 -47.30 3.01
N GLY A 99 -28.31 -46.17 3.25
CA GLY A 99 -29.61 -46.10 3.94
C GLY A 99 -29.50 -46.14 5.47
N ALA A 100 -30.64 -45.94 6.14
CA ALA A 100 -30.72 -45.95 7.61
C ALA A 100 -30.11 -47.19 8.30
N PRO A 101 -30.18 -48.42 7.74
CA PRO A 101 -29.51 -49.57 8.33
C PRO A 101 -27.99 -49.40 8.49
N TYR A 102 -27.32 -48.64 7.61
CA TYR A 102 -25.88 -48.42 7.71
C TYR A 102 -25.49 -47.63 8.97
N LEU A 103 -26.31 -46.65 9.38
CA LEU A 103 -26.08 -45.88 10.61
C LEU A 103 -26.19 -46.78 11.86
N VAL A 104 -27.05 -47.81 11.82
CA VAL A 104 -27.15 -48.82 12.88
C VAL A 104 -25.95 -49.77 12.85
N THR A 105 -25.41 -50.10 11.66
CA THR A 105 -24.15 -50.85 11.56
C THR A 105 -22.98 -50.06 12.17
N LEU A 106 -22.88 -48.74 11.93
CA LEU A 106 -21.82 -47.90 12.50
C LEU A 106 -21.81 -47.96 14.05
N THR A 107 -22.97 -47.85 14.71
CA THR A 107 -23.05 -47.97 16.17
C THR A 107 -22.78 -49.39 16.70
N GLN A 108 -22.88 -50.42 15.86
CA GLN A 108 -22.53 -51.81 16.21
C GLN A 108 -21.04 -52.14 15.97
N THR A 109 -20.34 -51.40 15.11
CA THR A 109 -18.89 -51.58 14.88
C THR A 109 -18.04 -51.12 16.07
N VAL A 110 -18.56 -50.21 16.90
CA VAL A 110 -17.82 -49.58 18.00
C VAL A 110 -17.81 -50.42 19.29
N PRO A 111 -16.64 -50.77 19.84
CA PRO A 111 -16.57 -51.43 21.14
C PRO A 111 -17.00 -50.52 22.31
N THR A 112 -16.55 -49.26 22.30
CA THR A 112 -16.83 -48.24 23.32
C THR A 112 -16.73 -46.84 22.70
N ALA A 113 -17.74 -45.97 22.93
CA ALA A 113 -17.72 -44.59 22.40
C ALA A 113 -16.55 -43.75 22.94
N ALA A 114 -16.07 -44.03 24.16
CA ALA A 114 -14.92 -43.36 24.78
C ALA A 114 -13.59 -43.54 24.01
N ASN A 115 -13.51 -44.46 23.04
CA ASN A 115 -12.31 -44.65 22.22
C ASN A 115 -12.38 -43.87 20.88
N ALA A 116 -13.44 -43.08 20.63
CA ALA A 116 -13.66 -42.39 19.35
C ALA A 116 -12.48 -41.47 18.97
N SER A 117 -11.91 -40.73 19.94
CA SER A 117 -10.75 -39.87 19.72
C SER A 117 -9.52 -40.64 19.22
N TYR A 118 -9.20 -41.80 19.82
CA TYR A 118 -8.10 -42.66 19.36
C TYR A 118 -8.30 -43.19 17.93
N TYR A 119 -9.54 -43.53 17.55
CA TYR A 119 -9.84 -43.88 16.17
C TYR A 119 -9.76 -42.66 15.23
N ALA A 120 -10.05 -41.46 15.73
CA ALA A 120 -9.93 -40.21 14.97
C ALA A 120 -8.46 -39.84 14.69
N GLU A 121 -7.54 -40.09 15.63
CA GLU A 121 -6.09 -39.98 15.40
C GLU A 121 -5.64 -40.86 14.23
N ILE A 122 -6.11 -42.12 14.18
CA ILE A 122 -5.79 -43.05 13.08
C ILE A 122 -6.33 -42.53 11.74
N VAL A 123 -7.54 -41.98 11.69
CA VAL A 123 -8.12 -41.37 10.47
C VAL A 123 -7.30 -40.14 10.03
N ALA A 124 -6.91 -39.27 10.98
CA ALA A 124 -6.09 -38.10 10.71
C ALA A 124 -4.69 -38.48 10.17
N GLU A 125 -4.03 -39.51 10.73
CA GLU A 125 -2.79 -40.05 10.18
C GLU A 125 -2.95 -40.49 8.72
N LYS A 126 -4.01 -41.25 8.41
CA LYS A 126 -4.22 -41.75 7.04
C LYS A 126 -4.55 -40.61 6.09
N SER A 127 -5.24 -39.56 6.53
CA SER A 127 -5.43 -38.33 5.77
C SER A 127 -4.11 -37.62 5.43
N VAL A 128 -3.20 -37.44 6.41
CA VAL A 128 -1.89 -36.83 6.16
C VAL A 128 -1.07 -37.66 5.16
N LEU A 129 -1.05 -38.99 5.32
CA LEU A 129 -0.38 -39.89 4.37
C LEU A 129 -1.02 -39.87 2.97
N ARG A 130 -2.35 -39.70 2.88
CA ARG A 130 -3.06 -39.54 1.60
C ARG A 130 -2.74 -38.21 0.92
N ARG A 131 -2.78 -37.09 1.66
CA ARG A 131 -2.36 -35.77 1.17
C ARG A 131 -0.90 -35.76 0.69
N LEU A 132 -0.01 -36.48 1.37
CA LEU A 132 1.38 -36.64 0.93
C LEU A 132 1.50 -37.36 -0.43
N VAL A 133 0.68 -38.38 -0.68
CA VAL A 133 0.62 -39.09 -1.99
C VAL A 133 0.04 -38.19 -3.08
N GLU A 134 -0.99 -37.40 -2.77
CA GLU A 134 -1.58 -36.42 -3.69
C GLU A 134 -0.59 -35.30 -4.08
N ALA A 135 0.05 -34.66 -3.09
CA ALA A 135 1.09 -33.65 -3.33
C ALA A 135 2.27 -34.23 -4.12
N GLY A 136 2.75 -35.42 -3.75
CA GLY A 136 3.79 -36.13 -4.51
C GLY A 136 3.40 -36.38 -5.98
N THR A 137 2.13 -36.67 -6.25
CA THR A 137 1.60 -36.84 -7.61
C THR A 137 1.58 -35.52 -8.37
N ARG A 138 1.18 -34.40 -7.74
CA ARG A 138 1.23 -33.06 -8.35
C ARG A 138 2.66 -32.61 -8.63
N ILE A 139 3.60 -32.88 -7.73
CA ILE A 139 5.03 -32.54 -7.90
C ILE A 139 5.64 -33.29 -9.09
N VAL A 140 5.26 -34.56 -9.28
CA VAL A 140 5.65 -35.33 -10.49
C VAL A 140 5.03 -34.71 -11.75
N GLN A 141 3.76 -34.28 -11.71
CA GLN A 141 3.12 -33.58 -12.82
C GLN A 141 3.80 -32.24 -13.14
N TYR A 142 4.22 -31.46 -12.13
CA TYR A 142 4.98 -30.23 -12.32
C TYR A 142 6.35 -30.49 -12.96
N GLY A 143 7.02 -31.58 -12.57
CA GLY A 143 8.28 -32.01 -13.18
C GLY A 143 8.15 -32.34 -14.68
N TYR A 144 7.04 -32.93 -15.11
CA TYR A 144 6.74 -33.19 -16.53
C TYR A 144 6.19 -31.97 -17.28
N ALA A 145 5.53 -31.03 -16.61
CA ALA A 145 5.11 -29.75 -17.22
C ALA A 145 6.30 -28.79 -17.42
N GLY A 146 7.28 -28.81 -16.51
CA GLY A 146 8.45 -27.94 -16.55
C GLY A 146 9.38 -28.18 -17.76
N SER A 147 9.35 -29.36 -18.38
CA SER A 147 10.16 -29.65 -19.57
C SER A 147 9.80 -28.83 -20.81
N ASP A 148 8.60 -28.24 -20.87
CA ASP A 148 8.13 -27.42 -22.00
C ASP A 148 8.36 -25.90 -21.80
N GLY A 149 9.38 -25.52 -21.02
CA GLY A 149 9.95 -24.17 -21.04
C GLY A 149 9.46 -23.19 -19.96
N GLN A 150 8.92 -23.70 -18.84
CA GLN A 150 8.71 -22.89 -17.63
C GLN A 150 10.05 -22.61 -16.91
N ASP A 151 10.09 -21.60 -16.05
CA ASP A 151 11.26 -21.37 -15.19
C ASP A 151 11.36 -22.49 -14.14
N VAL A 152 12.52 -23.15 -14.08
CA VAL A 152 12.82 -24.21 -13.11
C VAL A 152 12.68 -23.70 -11.67
N ALA A 153 12.95 -22.41 -11.41
CA ALA A 153 12.73 -21.80 -10.10
C ALA A 153 11.24 -21.82 -9.71
N GLU A 154 10.34 -21.46 -10.63
CA GLU A 154 8.90 -21.44 -10.36
C GLU A 154 8.34 -22.86 -10.15
N VAL A 155 8.82 -23.83 -10.94
CA VAL A 155 8.47 -25.26 -10.76
C VAL A 155 8.92 -25.77 -9.39
N VAL A 156 10.11 -25.37 -8.93
CA VAL A 156 10.65 -25.73 -7.61
C VAL A 156 9.88 -25.05 -6.47
N ASP A 157 9.50 -23.78 -6.60
CA ASP A 157 8.73 -23.06 -5.58
C ASP A 157 7.30 -23.62 -5.44
N ARG A 158 6.63 -23.92 -6.56
CA ARG A 158 5.34 -24.61 -6.57
C ARG A 158 5.43 -26.01 -5.93
N ALA A 159 6.49 -26.76 -6.23
CA ALA A 159 6.72 -28.07 -5.62
C ALA A 159 7.01 -27.98 -4.11
N GLN A 160 7.72 -26.95 -3.65
CA GLN A 160 7.92 -26.69 -2.22
C GLN A 160 6.59 -26.35 -1.52
N ALA A 161 5.76 -25.50 -2.12
CA ALA A 161 4.46 -25.11 -1.55
C ALA A 161 3.54 -26.33 -1.32
N GLU A 162 3.44 -27.23 -2.29
CA GLU A 162 2.69 -28.49 -2.18
C GLU A 162 3.18 -29.38 -1.02
N ILE A 163 4.50 -29.48 -0.80
CA ILE A 163 5.03 -30.22 0.37
C ILE A 163 4.66 -29.51 1.68
N TYR A 164 4.76 -28.17 1.73
CA TYR A 164 4.46 -27.42 2.96
C TYR A 164 2.98 -27.52 3.35
N GLU A 165 2.02 -27.50 2.41
CA GLU A 165 0.59 -27.69 2.71
C GLU A 165 0.27 -29.06 3.34
N VAL A 166 1.05 -30.11 3.03
CA VAL A 166 0.90 -31.43 3.67
C VAL A 166 1.36 -31.41 5.12
N THR A 167 2.44 -30.69 5.44
CA THR A 167 2.93 -30.53 6.82
C THR A 167 2.11 -29.56 7.67
N GLU A 168 1.29 -28.70 7.06
CA GLU A 168 0.50 -27.72 7.79
C GLU A 168 -0.73 -28.38 8.44
N ARG A 169 -0.62 -28.68 9.75
CA ARG A 169 -1.80 -28.76 10.62
C ARG A 169 -2.42 -27.35 10.65
N ARG A 170 -3.47 -27.13 9.84
CA ARG A 170 -4.30 -25.91 9.92
C ARG A 170 -5.05 -25.90 11.26
N SER A 171 -4.38 -25.39 12.29
CA SER A 171 -4.94 -25.05 13.59
C SER A 171 -6.13 -24.12 13.39
N SER A 172 -7.33 -24.66 13.51
CA SER A 172 -8.58 -23.97 13.23
C SER A 172 -9.33 -23.75 14.54
N GLU A 173 -9.06 -22.62 15.18
CA GLU A 173 -10.06 -21.62 15.59
C GLU A 173 -9.39 -20.38 16.23
N ASP A 174 -9.82 -19.18 15.84
CA ASP A 174 -9.18 -17.88 16.17
C ASP A 174 -9.49 -17.36 17.60
N TYR A 175 -10.05 -18.19 18.49
CA TYR A 175 -10.63 -17.75 19.76
C TYR A 175 -10.31 -18.70 20.93
N MET A 176 -9.29 -18.37 21.72
CA MET A 176 -9.10 -18.98 23.04
C MET A 176 -10.02 -18.34 24.08
N PRO A 177 -10.60 -19.11 25.03
CA PRO A 177 -11.25 -18.56 26.21
C PRO A 177 -10.31 -17.65 27.00
N LEU A 178 -10.83 -16.53 27.52
CA LEU A 178 -10.03 -15.57 28.30
C LEU A 178 -9.39 -16.22 29.54
N GLU A 179 -10.02 -17.23 30.13
CA GLU A 179 -9.49 -17.99 31.27
C GLU A 179 -8.18 -18.72 30.94
N GLU A 180 -8.06 -19.29 29.73
CA GLU A 180 -6.85 -19.96 29.24
C GLU A 180 -5.73 -18.97 28.89
N LEU A 181 -6.07 -17.73 28.52
CA LEU A 181 -5.11 -16.65 28.29
C LEU A 181 -4.67 -15.98 29.59
N LEU A 182 -5.55 -15.92 30.60
CA LEU A 182 -5.28 -15.28 31.89
C LEU A 182 -4.13 -15.95 32.64
N GLN A 183 -4.06 -17.29 32.68
CA GLN A 183 -3.02 -17.95 33.46
C GLN A 183 -1.60 -17.77 32.89
N PRO A 184 -1.33 -17.96 31.59
CA PRO A 184 -0.05 -17.59 30.97
C PRO A 184 0.27 -16.09 31.11
N THR A 185 -0.73 -15.21 31.05
CA THR A 185 -0.53 -13.77 31.28
C THR A 185 -0.13 -13.47 32.73
N MET A 186 -0.71 -14.18 33.71
CA MET A 186 -0.31 -14.07 35.12
C MET A 186 1.09 -14.64 35.37
N ASP A 187 1.43 -15.78 34.75
CA ASP A 187 2.78 -16.36 34.82
C ASP A 187 3.83 -15.42 34.21
N GLU A 188 3.49 -14.70 33.12
CA GLU A 188 4.34 -13.65 32.56
C GLU A 188 4.46 -12.45 33.52
N ILE A 189 3.35 -11.98 34.11
CA ILE A 189 3.34 -10.87 35.08
C ILE A 189 4.15 -11.21 36.34
N ASP A 190 4.09 -12.43 36.86
CA ASP A 190 4.89 -12.87 38.01
C ASP A 190 6.38 -13.07 37.62
N SER A 191 6.66 -13.53 36.40
CA SER A 191 8.02 -13.54 35.83
C SER A 191 8.60 -12.12 35.69
N ILE A 192 7.76 -11.14 35.33
CA ILE A 192 8.11 -9.72 35.27
C ILE A 192 8.34 -9.15 36.67
N ALA A 193 7.42 -9.40 37.61
CA ALA A 193 7.48 -8.90 38.98
C ALA A 193 8.71 -9.44 39.74
N SER A 194 8.97 -10.74 39.63
CA SER A 194 10.15 -11.39 40.24
C SER A 194 11.50 -10.92 39.68
N ARG A 195 11.50 -10.26 38.51
CA ARG A 195 12.69 -9.69 37.85
C ARG A 195 12.81 -8.17 38.00
N GLY A 196 11.91 -7.52 38.75
CA GLY A 196 11.98 -6.07 39.03
C GLY A 196 10.86 -5.22 38.40
N GLY A 197 9.85 -5.82 37.78
CA GLY A 197 8.60 -5.14 37.40
C GLY A 197 8.57 -4.52 36.00
N MET A 198 9.46 -4.90 35.09
CA MET A 198 9.42 -4.49 33.68
C MET A 198 9.53 -5.69 32.74
N SER A 199 8.69 -5.76 31.70
CA SER A 199 8.88 -6.73 30.61
C SER A 199 10.04 -6.27 29.73
N LEU A 200 11.04 -7.13 29.59
CA LEU A 200 12.29 -6.83 28.90
C LEU A 200 12.30 -7.50 27.52
N GLY A 201 12.23 -6.67 26.47
CA GLY A 201 12.51 -7.07 25.10
C GLY A 201 14.01 -7.35 24.87
N VAL A 202 14.39 -7.51 23.61
CA VAL A 202 15.81 -7.68 23.22
C VAL A 202 16.55 -6.36 23.49
N PRO A 203 17.59 -6.33 24.35
CA PRO A 203 18.27 -5.07 24.69
C PRO A 203 19.01 -4.48 23.48
N THR A 204 18.72 -3.23 23.13
CA THR A 204 19.41 -2.51 22.05
C THR A 204 20.89 -2.29 22.38
N GLY A 205 21.22 -2.24 23.67
CA GLY A 205 22.58 -2.04 24.16
C GLY A 205 22.98 -0.58 24.29
N PHE A 206 22.00 0.33 24.24
CA PHE A 206 22.09 1.74 24.57
C PHE A 206 21.15 2.03 25.74
N THR A 207 21.71 2.42 26.89
CA THR A 207 20.99 2.45 28.17
C THR A 207 19.76 3.36 28.13
N GLU A 208 19.88 4.55 27.53
CA GLU A 208 18.78 5.51 27.41
C GLU A 208 17.71 5.11 26.38
N LEU A 209 18.06 4.28 25.39
CA LEU A 209 17.07 3.76 24.43
C LEU A 209 16.32 2.58 25.05
N ASP A 210 17.01 1.72 25.79
CA ASP A 210 16.41 0.61 26.52
C ASP A 210 15.54 1.13 27.70
N GLU A 211 15.89 2.23 28.37
CA GLU A 211 15.04 2.93 29.36
C GLU A 211 13.75 3.55 28.77
N VAL A 212 13.73 3.84 27.46
CA VAL A 212 12.56 4.43 26.76
C VAL A 212 11.68 3.37 26.08
N THR A 213 12.25 2.22 25.70
CA THR A 213 11.57 1.16 24.94
C THR A 213 11.32 -0.12 25.74
N ASN A 214 12.01 -0.30 26.88
CA ASN A 214 12.19 -1.59 27.55
C ASN A 214 12.77 -2.67 26.60
N GLY A 215 13.61 -2.29 25.65
CA GLY A 215 14.15 -3.15 24.59
C GLY A 215 13.21 -3.32 23.39
N LEU A 216 13.61 -4.16 22.43
CA LEU A 216 12.84 -4.46 21.21
C LEU A 216 11.93 -5.68 21.45
N HIS A 217 10.61 -5.51 21.32
CA HIS A 217 9.65 -6.54 21.74
C HIS A 217 9.28 -7.51 20.62
N PRO A 218 8.91 -8.78 20.94
CA PRO A 218 8.27 -9.71 20.03
C PRO A 218 7.15 -9.06 19.20
N GLY A 219 7.03 -9.45 17.93
CA GLY A 219 5.97 -8.94 17.05
C GLY A 219 6.16 -7.51 16.53
N GLN A 220 7.20 -6.78 16.94
CA GLN A 220 7.46 -5.41 16.47
C GLN A 220 8.18 -5.37 15.12
N MET A 221 7.75 -4.45 14.25
CA MET A 221 8.51 -3.96 13.11
C MET A 221 9.12 -2.60 13.49
N ILE A 222 10.44 -2.51 13.44
CA ILE A 222 11.22 -1.31 13.73
C ILE A 222 11.87 -0.84 12.43
N ILE A 223 11.73 0.44 12.08
CA ILE A 223 12.49 1.05 10.98
C ILE A 223 13.64 1.88 11.55
N VAL A 224 14.85 1.64 11.06
CA VAL A 224 16.05 2.45 11.33
C VAL A 224 16.39 3.22 10.05
N ALA A 225 16.39 4.55 10.11
CA ALA A 225 16.50 5.40 8.93
C ALA A 225 17.72 6.35 8.97
N ALA A 226 18.52 6.37 7.91
CA ALA A 226 19.73 7.21 7.81
C ALA A 226 19.97 7.74 6.38
N ARG A 227 20.69 8.87 6.24
CA ARG A 227 21.08 9.41 4.92
C ARG A 227 22.26 8.63 4.32
N PRO A 228 22.28 8.37 3.00
CA PRO A 228 23.48 7.89 2.30
C PRO A 228 24.69 8.83 2.44
N GLY A 229 25.88 8.31 2.16
CA GLY A 229 27.16 9.00 2.39
C GLY A 229 27.32 10.36 1.69
N VAL A 230 27.74 11.37 2.44
CA VAL A 230 27.95 12.76 1.98
C VAL A 230 29.38 12.98 1.50
N GLY A 231 29.55 13.60 0.32
CA GLY A 231 30.81 14.20 -0.14
C GLY A 231 31.41 13.58 -1.41
N LYS A 232 31.22 14.22 -2.57
CA LYS A 232 31.83 13.86 -3.87
C LYS A 232 31.91 15.07 -4.84
N ALA A 233 32.95 15.90 -4.77
CA ALA A 233 33.11 17.04 -5.69
C ALA A 233 34.30 16.87 -6.66
N LEU A 234 34.42 17.77 -7.64
CA LEU A 234 35.51 17.86 -8.62
C LEU A 234 35.80 19.32 -9.01
N ALA A 235 37.03 19.63 -9.42
CA ALA A 235 37.42 20.96 -9.88
C ALA A 235 36.66 21.40 -11.13
N LEU A 236 36.34 22.71 -11.25
CA LEU A 236 35.48 23.23 -12.33
C LEU A 236 36.01 22.98 -13.76
N ASP A 237 37.32 22.95 -13.94
CA ASP A 237 37.97 22.67 -15.22
C ASP A 237 37.98 21.18 -15.60
N THR A 238 37.59 20.27 -14.69
CA THR A 238 37.60 18.82 -14.93
C THR A 238 36.79 18.48 -16.19
N PRO A 239 37.40 17.83 -17.20
CA PRO A 239 36.70 17.45 -18.42
C PRO A 239 35.71 16.31 -18.17
N LEU A 240 34.51 16.44 -18.74
CA LEU A 240 33.42 15.47 -18.68
C LEU A 240 33.07 15.03 -20.10
N PRO A 241 33.05 13.73 -20.42
CA PRO A 241 32.71 13.26 -21.75
C PRO A 241 31.20 13.28 -21.95
N THR A 242 30.80 13.72 -23.14
CA THR A 242 29.41 13.78 -23.60
C THR A 242 29.24 12.86 -24.82
N PRO A 243 28.01 12.52 -25.22
CA PRO A 243 27.76 11.75 -26.46
C PRO A 243 28.30 12.41 -27.75
N SER A 244 28.63 13.71 -27.71
CA SER A 244 29.10 14.51 -28.85
C SER A 244 30.52 15.06 -28.70
N GLY A 245 31.22 14.78 -27.60
CA GLY A 245 32.56 15.29 -27.35
C GLY A 245 32.87 15.45 -25.85
N TRP A 246 33.22 16.67 -25.45
CA TRP A 246 33.64 17.01 -24.09
C TRP A 246 33.01 18.32 -23.62
N THR A 247 32.83 18.45 -22.31
CA THR A 247 32.46 19.67 -21.60
C THR A 247 33.23 19.75 -20.27
N THR A 248 32.98 20.72 -19.40
CA THR A 248 33.69 20.88 -18.12
C THR A 248 32.72 20.84 -16.93
N MET A 249 33.24 20.60 -15.73
CA MET A 249 32.48 20.66 -14.47
C MET A 249 31.95 22.07 -14.12
N GLY A 250 32.51 23.13 -14.72
CA GLY A 250 32.01 24.49 -14.65
C GLY A 250 30.87 24.73 -15.64
N ASP A 251 31.06 24.33 -16.90
CA ASP A 251 30.10 24.57 -18.00
C ASP A 251 28.88 23.63 -17.98
N ILE A 252 28.94 22.55 -17.21
CA ILE A 252 27.84 21.58 -17.11
C ILE A 252 26.61 22.18 -16.41
N ALA A 253 25.44 21.86 -16.95
CA ALA A 253 24.15 22.38 -16.52
C ALA A 253 23.06 21.29 -16.61
N VAL A 254 21.98 21.49 -15.86
CA VAL A 254 20.79 20.62 -15.88
C VAL A 254 20.23 20.51 -17.30
N GLY A 255 19.93 19.28 -17.73
CA GLY A 255 19.45 18.96 -19.07
C GLY A 255 20.54 18.62 -20.10
N LYS A 256 21.84 18.75 -19.76
CA LYS A 256 22.95 18.26 -20.60
C LYS A 256 23.13 16.74 -20.45
N GLU A 257 23.78 16.11 -21.41
CA GLU A 257 24.10 14.67 -21.39
C GLU A 257 25.58 14.43 -21.10
N LEU A 258 25.85 13.49 -20.19
CA LEU A 258 27.16 12.89 -19.91
C LEU A 258 27.12 11.40 -20.28
N LEU A 259 28.22 10.68 -20.08
CA LEU A 259 28.28 9.22 -20.23
C LEU A 259 28.24 8.49 -18.87
N ASP A 260 27.51 7.38 -18.79
CA ASP A 260 27.34 6.54 -17.60
C ASP A 260 28.50 5.56 -17.35
N ALA A 261 28.41 4.75 -16.27
CA ALA A 261 29.36 3.71 -15.87
C ALA A 261 29.77 2.72 -16.97
N ARG A 262 29.00 2.67 -18.06
CA ARG A 262 29.08 1.69 -19.14
C ARG A 262 29.19 2.39 -20.51
N GLY A 263 29.48 3.70 -20.53
CA GLY A 263 29.72 4.52 -21.72
C GLY A 263 28.45 5.01 -22.46
N ARG A 264 27.28 4.99 -21.82
CA ARG A 264 25.97 5.32 -22.44
C ARG A 264 25.52 6.74 -22.08
N PRO A 265 24.74 7.44 -22.93
CA PRO A 265 24.16 8.74 -22.58
C PRO A 265 23.30 8.69 -21.31
N THR A 266 23.51 9.65 -20.40
CA THR A 266 22.67 9.91 -19.22
C THR A 266 22.57 11.41 -19.00
N ARG A 267 21.39 11.91 -18.59
CA ARG A 267 21.11 13.33 -18.49
C ARG A 267 21.37 13.85 -17.08
N VAL A 268 22.02 15.01 -17.00
CA VAL A 268 22.21 15.77 -15.76
C VAL A 268 20.89 16.31 -15.26
N VAL A 269 20.54 15.99 -14.01
CA VAL A 269 19.29 16.41 -13.35
C VAL A 269 19.50 17.46 -12.27
N ALA A 270 20.68 17.50 -11.64
CA ALA A 270 21.06 18.57 -10.71
C ALA A 270 22.56 18.88 -10.84
N VAL A 271 22.93 20.11 -10.50
CA VAL A 271 24.32 20.55 -10.34
C VAL A 271 24.38 21.51 -9.15
N THR A 272 25.36 21.37 -8.27
CA THR A 272 25.47 22.20 -7.06
C THR A 272 25.92 23.62 -7.39
N GLU A 273 25.91 24.50 -6.39
CA GLU A 273 26.75 25.69 -6.38
C GLU A 273 28.25 25.31 -6.28
N VAL A 274 29.11 26.31 -6.49
CA VAL A 274 30.57 26.17 -6.46
C VAL A 274 31.05 26.26 -5.02
N MET A 275 31.79 25.25 -4.56
CA MET A 275 32.41 25.20 -3.23
C MET A 275 33.87 25.63 -3.34
N THR A 276 34.33 26.51 -2.46
CA THR A 276 35.75 26.85 -2.27
C THR A 276 36.32 26.12 -1.06
N ASP A 277 37.62 26.32 -0.78
CA ASP A 277 38.27 25.99 0.48
C ASP A 277 38.29 24.50 0.89
N ARG A 278 38.41 23.59 -0.10
CA ARG A 278 38.58 22.14 0.13
C ARG A 278 39.97 21.66 -0.32
N PRO A 279 40.66 20.76 0.42
CA PRO A 279 41.99 20.29 0.03
C PRO A 279 41.97 19.59 -1.34
N CYS A 280 42.68 20.15 -2.31
CA CYS A 280 42.72 19.68 -3.70
C CYS A 280 44.06 19.02 -4.03
N TYR A 281 43.99 18.05 -4.93
CA TYR A 281 45.12 17.24 -5.38
C TYR A 281 45.07 17.08 -6.90
N GLU A 282 46.22 17.24 -7.53
CA GLU A 282 46.46 17.04 -8.95
C GLU A 282 46.93 15.59 -9.17
N VAL A 283 46.14 14.80 -9.90
CA VAL A 283 46.37 13.39 -10.19
C VAL A 283 46.89 13.25 -11.62
N GLU A 284 48.12 12.76 -11.78
CA GLU A 284 48.76 12.54 -13.08
C GLU A 284 48.70 11.05 -13.47
N PHE A 285 48.39 10.77 -14.73
CA PHE A 285 48.22 9.42 -15.28
C PHE A 285 49.31 9.07 -16.29
N SER A 286 49.53 7.76 -16.53
CA SER A 286 50.63 7.25 -17.37
C SER A 286 50.53 7.58 -18.87
N ASP A 287 49.43 8.17 -19.34
CA ASP A 287 49.28 8.73 -20.68
C ASP A 287 49.54 10.25 -20.74
N GLY A 288 49.96 10.86 -19.63
CA GLY A 288 50.17 12.30 -19.49
C GLY A 288 48.89 13.12 -19.24
N ALA A 289 47.75 12.45 -19.01
CA ALA A 289 46.54 13.11 -18.57
C ALA A 289 46.66 13.58 -17.10
N VAL A 290 46.03 14.70 -16.78
CA VAL A 290 46.02 15.30 -15.43
C VAL A 290 44.58 15.65 -15.04
N VAL A 291 44.18 15.36 -13.81
CA VAL A 291 42.86 15.71 -13.25
C VAL A 291 43.01 16.28 -11.84
N VAL A 292 42.35 17.38 -11.55
CA VAL A 292 42.31 17.99 -10.21
C VAL A 292 41.04 17.55 -9.47
N ALA A 293 41.21 16.97 -8.28
CA ALA A 293 40.12 16.44 -7.47
C ALA A 293 40.29 16.77 -5.98
N ASP A 294 39.17 16.78 -5.24
CA ASP A 294 39.22 16.96 -3.79
C ASP A 294 39.73 15.70 -3.07
N GLU A 295 40.26 15.86 -1.86
CA GLU A 295 40.83 14.78 -1.02
C GLU A 295 39.91 13.57 -0.83
N GLN A 296 38.59 13.79 -0.83
CA GLN A 296 37.55 12.79 -0.59
C GLN A 296 36.95 12.25 -1.89
N HIS A 297 37.32 12.78 -3.06
CA HIS A 297 36.85 12.29 -4.35
C HIS A 297 37.21 10.81 -4.55
N GLN A 298 36.25 10.00 -5.01
CA GLN A 298 36.33 8.54 -5.02
C GLN A 298 36.66 7.98 -6.42
N TRP A 299 37.74 7.20 -6.49
CA TRP A 299 38.26 6.58 -7.70
C TRP A 299 38.18 5.05 -7.60
N LEU A 300 37.61 4.39 -8.60
CA LEU A 300 37.78 2.94 -8.77
C LEU A 300 39.22 2.62 -9.24
N THR A 301 39.97 1.87 -8.43
CA THR A 301 41.37 1.50 -8.74
C THR A 301 41.66 0.03 -8.44
N VAL A 302 42.41 -0.63 -9.31
CA VAL A 302 43.06 -1.93 -9.08
C VAL A 302 44.44 -1.66 -8.49
N ALA A 303 44.81 -2.33 -7.40
CA ALA A 303 46.10 -2.12 -6.74
C ALA A 303 46.99 -3.37 -6.88
N ARG A 304 48.19 -3.23 -7.45
CA ARG A 304 49.12 -4.34 -7.75
C ARG A 304 49.42 -5.21 -6.53
N THR A 305 49.52 -4.57 -5.37
CA THR A 305 49.79 -5.21 -4.07
C THR A 305 48.66 -6.09 -3.53
N HIS A 306 47.42 -5.96 -4.02
CA HIS A 306 46.22 -6.57 -3.43
C HIS A 306 45.43 -7.45 -4.44
N GLY A 307 46.04 -7.83 -5.56
CA GLY A 307 45.43 -8.68 -6.58
C GLY A 307 44.50 -7.93 -7.55
N PRO A 308 43.96 -8.63 -8.57
CA PRO A 308 43.33 -8.00 -9.74
C PRO A 308 41.90 -7.46 -9.51
N ARG A 309 41.46 -7.27 -8.26
CA ARG A 309 40.14 -6.70 -7.94
C ARG A 309 40.21 -5.18 -7.87
N ALA A 310 39.28 -4.53 -8.56
CA ALA A 310 39.07 -3.09 -8.45
C ALA A 310 38.40 -2.75 -7.11
N ALA A 311 38.82 -1.66 -6.48
CA ALA A 311 38.27 -1.17 -5.23
C ALA A 311 38.23 0.37 -5.24
N VAL A 312 37.22 0.93 -4.57
CA VAL A 312 37.07 2.39 -4.43
C VAL A 312 38.10 2.91 -3.44
N ARG A 313 38.81 3.98 -3.81
CA ARG A 313 39.76 4.70 -2.95
C ARG A 313 39.59 6.21 -3.12
N THR A 314 39.77 6.99 -2.06
CA THR A 314 39.77 8.45 -2.20
C THR A 314 41.08 8.97 -2.80
N THR A 315 41.09 10.21 -3.33
CA THR A 315 42.34 10.87 -3.76
C THR A 315 43.36 10.88 -2.62
N GLY A 316 42.92 11.18 -1.39
CA GLY A 316 43.77 11.14 -0.19
C GLY A 316 44.31 9.74 0.14
N GLU A 317 43.54 8.66 -0.07
CA GLU A 317 44.04 7.29 0.11
C GLU A 317 45.08 6.92 -0.95
N ILE A 318 44.93 7.39 -2.20
CA ILE A 318 45.87 7.15 -3.29
C ILE A 318 47.19 7.88 -3.04
N VAL A 319 47.17 9.14 -2.57
CA VAL A 319 48.38 9.89 -2.14
C VAL A 319 49.24 9.05 -1.18
N HIS A 320 48.62 8.38 -0.21
CA HIS A 320 49.31 7.60 0.82
C HIS A 320 49.61 6.14 0.41
N SER A 321 49.32 5.75 -0.83
CA SER A 321 49.55 4.38 -1.32
C SER A 321 49.97 4.28 -2.79
N LEU A 322 50.33 5.41 -3.42
CA LEU A 322 50.66 5.57 -4.85
C LEU A 322 51.70 4.56 -5.34
N ARG A 323 52.68 4.26 -4.50
CA ARG A 323 53.74 3.27 -4.74
C ARG A 323 53.68 2.12 -3.74
N ASP A 324 54.13 0.96 -4.20
CA ASP A 324 54.26 -0.26 -3.40
C ASP A 324 55.61 -0.33 -2.66
N ALA A 325 55.82 -1.41 -1.91
CA ALA A 325 57.02 -1.62 -1.12
C ALA A 325 58.32 -1.81 -1.96
N ASP A 326 58.20 -2.04 -3.28
CA ASP A 326 59.31 -2.12 -4.23
C ASP A 326 59.51 -0.78 -4.99
N ASP A 327 58.92 0.32 -4.52
CA ASP A 327 58.85 1.65 -5.16
C ASP A 327 58.15 1.68 -6.54
N ARG A 328 57.33 0.68 -6.86
CA ARG A 328 56.63 0.62 -8.16
C ARG A 328 55.24 1.24 -8.05
N LEU A 329 54.75 1.80 -9.15
CA LEU A 329 53.40 2.37 -9.23
C LEU A 329 52.35 1.29 -8.92
N ASN A 330 51.55 1.53 -7.88
CA ASN A 330 50.66 0.55 -7.28
C ASN A 330 49.25 0.59 -7.89
N HIS A 331 48.75 1.77 -8.29
CA HIS A 331 47.35 1.96 -8.72
C HIS A 331 47.18 2.01 -10.24
N VAL A 332 46.18 1.28 -10.72
CA VAL A 332 45.67 1.28 -12.10
C VAL A 332 44.19 1.62 -12.09
N VAL A 333 43.72 2.49 -12.97
CA VAL A 333 42.29 2.67 -13.23
C VAL A 333 41.84 1.58 -14.22
N PRO A 334 40.81 0.77 -13.91
CA PRO A 334 40.33 -0.27 -14.81
C PRO A 334 39.68 0.32 -16.07
N ASP A 335 39.64 -0.51 -17.12
CA ASP A 335 39.47 -0.04 -18.51
C ASP A 335 38.07 0.50 -18.85
N THR A 336 38.02 1.39 -19.83
CA THR A 336 36.80 1.94 -20.44
C THR A 336 36.84 1.71 -21.97
N ALA A 337 35.88 2.24 -22.74
CA ALA A 337 35.64 1.85 -24.13
C ALA A 337 36.72 2.26 -25.17
N ARG A 338 37.99 2.43 -24.79
CA ARG A 338 39.13 2.67 -25.70
C ARG A 338 40.38 1.78 -25.47
N GLY A 339 40.42 0.91 -24.44
CA GLY A 339 41.28 -0.27 -24.49
C GLY A 339 42.73 -0.15 -24.00
N GLU A 340 43.07 0.83 -23.15
CA GLU A 340 44.42 0.99 -22.59
C GLU A 340 44.39 1.25 -21.08
N GLN A 341 45.06 0.40 -20.31
CA GLN A 341 45.13 0.48 -18.85
C GLN A 341 46.01 1.66 -18.40
N ARG A 342 45.48 2.52 -17.53
CA ARG A 342 46.17 3.74 -17.06
C ARG A 342 46.64 3.57 -15.63
N HIS A 343 47.95 3.71 -15.41
CA HIS A 343 48.50 3.85 -14.07
C HIS A 343 48.37 5.29 -13.58
N ILE A 344 48.22 5.46 -12.26
CA ILE A 344 48.44 6.77 -11.62
C ILE A 344 49.95 6.89 -11.36
N VAL A 345 50.58 7.96 -11.85
CA VAL A 345 52.05 8.13 -11.81
C VAL A 345 52.52 9.11 -10.74
N ASP A 346 51.74 10.16 -10.47
CA ASP A 346 51.97 11.16 -9.42
C ASP A 346 50.64 11.66 -8.85
N VAL A 347 50.62 12.07 -7.58
CA VAL A 347 49.49 12.79 -6.97
C VAL A 347 50.01 13.91 -6.07
N ARG A 348 49.97 15.14 -6.58
CA ARG A 348 50.53 16.33 -5.94
C ARG A 348 49.45 17.10 -5.20
N LYS A 349 49.69 17.49 -3.95
CA LYS A 349 48.78 18.43 -3.25
C LYS A 349 48.96 19.82 -3.85
N ILE A 350 47.86 20.48 -4.18
CA ILE A 350 47.85 21.85 -4.71
C ILE A 350 47.11 22.81 -3.77
N GLU A 351 47.10 24.10 -4.12
CA GLU A 351 46.23 25.09 -3.48
C GLU A 351 44.75 24.78 -3.77
N SER A 352 43.85 25.17 -2.86
CA SER A 352 42.43 24.85 -2.97
C SER A 352 41.78 25.54 -4.18
N VAL A 353 41.44 24.77 -5.23
CA VAL A 353 40.64 25.27 -6.35
C VAL A 353 39.14 25.17 -6.07
N PRO A 354 38.28 25.93 -6.75
CA PRO A 354 36.84 25.76 -6.63
C PRO A 354 36.36 24.41 -7.21
N VAL A 355 35.45 23.74 -6.49
CA VAL A 355 34.93 22.40 -6.82
C VAL A 355 33.39 22.36 -6.85
N ARG A 356 32.80 21.38 -7.53
CA ARG A 356 31.35 21.25 -7.76
C ARG A 356 30.91 19.78 -7.87
N CYS A 357 29.61 19.50 -7.68
CA CYS A 357 29.03 18.17 -7.86
C CYS A 357 27.92 18.18 -8.93
N VAL A 358 27.71 17.04 -9.59
CA VAL A 358 26.68 16.79 -10.61
C VAL A 358 25.86 15.55 -10.22
N GLU A 359 24.58 15.52 -10.57
CA GLU A 359 23.70 14.34 -10.45
C GLU A 359 23.07 13.98 -11.80
N VAL A 360 22.91 12.68 -12.06
CA VAL A 360 22.47 12.12 -13.35
C VAL A 360 21.31 11.12 -13.20
N ASP A 361 20.54 10.95 -14.28
CA ASP A 361 19.25 10.24 -14.28
C ASP A 361 19.30 8.71 -14.46
N ASN A 362 20.49 8.10 -14.52
CA ASN A 362 20.60 6.65 -14.53
C ASN A 362 20.44 6.04 -13.13
N ALA A 363 19.95 4.79 -13.07
CA ALA A 363 19.64 4.09 -11.81
C ALA A 363 20.87 3.72 -10.95
N GLU A 364 22.09 3.86 -11.48
CA GLU A 364 23.34 3.67 -10.73
C GLU A 364 23.84 5.01 -10.14
N HIS A 365 23.24 6.14 -10.53
CA HIS A 365 23.66 7.52 -10.22
C HIS A 365 25.16 7.79 -10.46
N LEU A 366 25.70 7.21 -11.54
CA LEU A 366 27.12 7.27 -11.90
C LEU A 366 27.34 7.90 -13.28
N TYR A 367 28.39 8.72 -13.39
CA TYR A 367 28.77 9.44 -14.61
C TYR A 367 30.28 9.55 -14.76
N LEU A 368 30.79 9.57 -16.01
CA LEU A 368 32.22 9.72 -16.29
C LEU A 368 32.65 11.12 -15.87
N ALA A 369 33.51 11.13 -14.86
CA ALA A 369 33.99 12.32 -14.21
C ALA A 369 35.52 12.29 -14.29
N GLY A 370 36.12 13.32 -14.90
CA GLY A 370 37.39 13.08 -15.61
C GLY A 370 37.16 11.96 -16.63
N HIS A 371 37.82 10.82 -16.44
CA HIS A 371 37.57 9.61 -17.21
C HIS A 371 37.30 8.35 -16.28
N SER A 372 36.79 8.47 -15.01
CA SER A 372 36.94 7.48 -13.86
C SER A 372 35.71 6.76 -13.14
N MET A 373 35.16 7.20 -11.96
CA MET A 373 33.93 6.76 -11.16
C MET A 373 33.99 5.98 -9.78
N VAL A 374 32.81 5.90 -9.05
CA VAL A 374 32.20 4.82 -8.13
C VAL A 374 31.65 5.27 -6.70
N PRO A 375 30.71 4.55 -5.97
CA PRO A 375 30.00 4.96 -4.69
C PRO A 375 30.05 4.02 -3.42
N THR A 376 29.37 4.43 -2.30
CA THR A 376 29.09 3.75 -0.96
C THR A 376 27.74 4.31 -0.34
N HIS A 377 27.14 4.06 0.87
CA HIS A 377 27.40 3.38 2.20
C HIS A 377 26.13 3.46 3.16
N ASN A 378 25.85 2.55 4.15
CA ASN A 378 24.90 2.85 5.30
C ASN A 378 24.90 2.03 6.66
N SER A 379 25.06 0.70 6.69
CA SER A 379 24.45 -0.27 7.65
C SER A 379 24.76 -0.28 9.18
N THR A 380 25.41 0.73 9.79
CA THR A 380 26.14 0.52 11.07
C THR A 380 25.29 0.24 12.33
N LEU A 381 24.19 0.98 12.57
CA LEU A 381 23.45 0.90 13.83
C LEU A 381 22.78 -0.48 14.07
N GLY A 382 22.36 -1.17 13.01
CA GLY A 382 21.79 -2.53 13.12
C GLY A 382 22.80 -3.55 13.66
N MET A 383 24.09 -3.41 13.31
CA MET A 383 25.14 -4.29 13.84
C MET A 383 25.39 -4.08 15.34
N ASP A 384 25.15 -2.89 15.90
CA ASP A 384 25.26 -2.66 17.35
C ASP A 384 24.10 -3.32 18.12
N PHE A 385 22.86 -3.26 17.59
CA PHE A 385 21.74 -4.05 18.14
C PHE A 385 22.03 -5.55 18.08
N MET A 386 22.59 -6.04 16.96
CA MET A 386 22.97 -7.45 16.77
C MET A 386 24.04 -7.91 17.77
N ARG A 387 25.07 -7.07 17.99
CA ARG A 387 26.12 -7.28 19.00
C ARG A 387 25.54 -7.32 20.41
N SER A 388 24.62 -6.41 20.73
CA SER A 388 23.93 -6.43 22.02
C SER A 388 23.14 -7.72 22.22
N ALA A 389 22.33 -8.14 21.24
CA ALA A 389 21.54 -9.36 21.33
C ALA A 389 22.42 -10.62 21.50
N SER A 390 23.31 -10.91 20.55
CA SER A 390 24.01 -12.20 20.51
C SER A 390 25.32 -12.25 21.28
N VAL A 391 26.14 -11.18 21.24
CA VAL A 391 27.48 -11.21 21.86
C VAL A 391 27.41 -10.87 23.36
N LYS A 392 26.57 -9.90 23.77
CA LYS A 392 26.41 -9.56 25.20
C LYS A 392 25.40 -10.44 25.95
N HIS A 393 24.28 -10.80 25.30
CA HIS A 393 23.15 -11.45 25.98
C HIS A 393 22.85 -12.89 25.51
N GLY A 394 23.62 -13.43 24.55
CA GLY A 394 23.47 -14.81 24.07
C GLY A 394 22.15 -15.08 23.31
N LEU A 395 21.43 -14.04 22.89
CA LEU A 395 20.15 -14.16 22.18
C LEU A 395 20.40 -14.35 20.68
N ALA A 396 19.77 -15.35 20.05
CA ALA A 396 20.01 -15.65 18.65
C ALA A 396 19.53 -14.51 17.73
N SER A 397 20.38 -14.07 16.79
CA SER A 397 20.05 -12.98 15.85
C SER A 397 20.54 -13.26 14.43
N VAL A 398 19.87 -12.68 13.44
CA VAL A 398 20.26 -12.78 12.03
C VAL A 398 20.25 -11.41 11.35
N ILE A 399 21.25 -11.15 10.51
CA ILE A 399 21.23 -10.06 9.52
C ILE A 399 21.16 -10.64 8.10
N PHE A 400 20.16 -10.18 7.35
CA PHE A 400 20.06 -10.33 5.91
C PHE A 400 20.57 -9.04 5.27
N SER A 401 21.78 -9.04 4.69
CA SER A 401 22.33 -7.87 4.00
C SER A 401 22.32 -8.08 2.49
N LEU A 402 21.94 -7.02 1.79
CA LEU A 402 21.77 -6.90 0.35
C LEU A 402 22.78 -5.90 -0.24
N GLU A 403 23.37 -5.02 0.59
CA GLU A 403 24.41 -4.05 0.21
C GLU A 403 25.83 -4.52 0.57
N MET A 404 26.03 -5.12 1.76
CA MET A 404 27.37 -5.47 2.27
C MET A 404 27.63 -6.97 2.27
N SER A 405 28.87 -7.36 1.94
CA SER A 405 29.29 -8.76 2.03
C SER A 405 29.48 -9.22 3.49
N ARG A 406 29.34 -10.53 3.73
CA ARG A 406 29.59 -11.16 5.04
C ARG A 406 30.97 -10.84 5.60
N THR A 407 31.99 -10.74 4.74
CA THR A 407 33.35 -10.35 5.14
C THR A 407 33.39 -8.93 5.70
N GLU A 408 32.65 -7.98 5.12
CA GLU A 408 32.60 -6.60 5.60
C GLU A 408 31.80 -6.47 6.89
N ILE A 409 30.71 -7.22 7.03
CA ILE A 409 29.92 -7.32 8.27
C ILE A 409 30.80 -7.88 9.40
N VAL A 410 31.49 -9.00 9.17
CA VAL A 410 32.41 -9.61 10.16
C VAL A 410 33.56 -8.66 10.52
N MET A 411 34.22 -8.02 9.55
CA MET A 411 35.30 -7.07 9.83
C MET A 411 34.86 -5.88 10.69
N ARG A 412 33.62 -5.38 10.51
CA ARG A 412 33.04 -4.33 11.37
C ARG A 412 32.70 -4.85 12.76
N LEU A 413 32.12 -6.04 12.87
CA LEU A 413 31.86 -6.75 14.13
C LEU A 413 33.14 -6.87 14.98
N LEU A 414 34.21 -7.38 14.37
CA LEU A 414 35.53 -7.53 15.02
C LEU A 414 36.13 -6.18 15.42
N SER A 415 36.10 -5.18 14.54
CA SER A 415 36.53 -3.79 14.80
C SER A 415 35.80 -3.21 16.03
N ALA A 416 34.48 -3.38 16.10
CA ALA A 416 33.62 -2.80 17.12
C ALA A 416 33.80 -3.42 18.51
N GLU A 417 34.10 -4.71 18.57
CA GLU A 417 34.25 -5.48 19.81
C GLU A 417 35.69 -5.48 20.36
N ALA A 418 36.68 -5.70 19.48
CA ALA A 418 38.10 -5.63 19.87
C ALA A 418 38.62 -4.18 20.02
N LYS A 419 37.81 -3.18 19.63
CA LYS A 419 38.12 -1.74 19.62
C LYS A 419 39.37 -1.42 18.80
N ILE A 420 39.47 -2.04 17.62
CA ILE A 420 40.56 -1.85 16.65
C ILE A 420 40.00 -1.04 15.48
N LYS A 421 40.74 -0.11 14.89
CA LYS A 421 40.20 0.70 13.79
C LYS A 421 39.97 -0.17 12.56
N LEU A 422 38.81 -0.02 11.91
CA LEU A 422 38.48 -0.75 10.68
C LEU A 422 39.51 -0.52 9.58
N GLY A 423 40.09 0.69 9.49
CA GLY A 423 41.18 1.00 8.55
C GLY A 423 42.48 0.25 8.85
N ASP A 424 42.84 0.08 10.12
CA ASP A 424 44.05 -0.62 10.55
C ASP A 424 43.88 -2.14 10.28
N MET A 425 42.69 -2.69 10.55
CA MET A 425 42.33 -4.07 10.19
C MET A 425 42.30 -4.31 8.67
N ARG A 426 41.67 -3.41 7.88
CA ARG A 426 41.58 -3.54 6.40
C ARG A 426 42.93 -3.37 5.70
N SER A 427 43.90 -2.69 6.32
CA SER A 427 45.25 -2.48 5.77
C SER A 427 46.31 -3.42 6.35
N GLY A 428 45.92 -4.35 7.25
CA GLY A 428 46.85 -5.27 7.93
C GLY A 428 47.80 -4.60 8.93
N ARG A 429 47.60 -3.31 9.25
CA ARG A 429 48.47 -2.49 10.11
C ARG A 429 48.13 -2.66 11.60
N MET A 430 47.88 -3.90 12.02
CA MET A 430 47.56 -4.25 13.42
C MET A 430 48.84 -4.44 14.24
N SER A 431 48.90 -3.83 15.43
CA SER A 431 49.97 -4.09 16.40
C SER A 431 49.79 -5.44 17.11
N ASP A 432 50.83 -5.93 17.78
CA ASP A 432 50.75 -7.16 18.60
C ASP A 432 49.69 -7.06 19.72
N ASP A 433 49.41 -5.85 20.22
CA ASP A 433 48.32 -5.60 21.17
C ASP A 433 46.94 -5.60 20.50
N ASP A 434 46.81 -5.11 19.26
CA ASP A 434 45.57 -5.26 18.48
C ASP A 434 45.29 -6.74 18.17
N TRP A 435 46.31 -7.51 17.77
CA TRP A 435 46.19 -8.97 17.61
C TRP A 435 45.81 -9.66 18.92
N THR A 436 46.39 -9.25 20.05
CA THR A 436 46.05 -9.77 21.37
C THR A 436 44.61 -9.42 21.79
N ARG A 437 44.14 -8.19 21.51
CA ARG A 437 42.76 -7.76 21.76
C ARG A 437 41.77 -8.49 20.86
N LEU A 438 42.09 -8.69 19.59
CA LEU A 438 41.27 -9.47 18.66
C LEU A 438 41.14 -10.92 19.14
N ALA A 439 42.27 -11.60 19.39
CA ALA A 439 42.28 -13.01 19.80
C ALA A 439 41.47 -13.28 21.07
N ARG A 440 41.46 -12.34 22.04
CA ARG A 440 40.61 -12.44 23.24
C ARG A 440 39.11 -12.37 22.95
N ARG A 441 38.69 -11.56 21.97
CA ARG A 441 37.27 -11.42 21.57
C ARG A 441 36.80 -12.48 20.57
N MET A 442 37.73 -13.15 19.87
CA MET A 442 37.37 -14.19 18.90
C MET A 442 36.56 -15.35 19.49
N SER A 443 36.80 -15.76 20.75
CA SER A 443 36.01 -16.85 21.38
C SER A 443 34.56 -16.40 21.60
N GLU A 444 34.37 -15.26 22.26
CA GLU A 444 33.05 -14.68 22.55
C GLU A 444 32.21 -14.47 21.27
N ILE A 445 32.84 -14.01 20.19
CA ILE A 445 32.18 -13.79 18.89
C ILE A 445 31.92 -15.11 18.15
N SER A 446 32.77 -16.13 18.33
CA SER A 446 32.59 -17.46 17.72
C SER A 446 31.60 -18.35 18.47
N GLU A 447 31.31 -18.05 19.73
CA GLU A 447 30.32 -18.74 20.56
C GLU A 447 28.94 -18.06 20.53
N ALA A 448 28.88 -16.78 20.15
CA ALA A 448 27.64 -16.02 20.00
C ALA A 448 26.71 -16.59 18.89
N PRO A 449 25.40 -16.74 19.14
CA PRO A 449 24.43 -17.25 18.16
C PRO A 449 24.04 -16.19 17.10
N LEU A 450 25.03 -15.71 16.34
CA LEU A 450 24.90 -14.62 15.37
C LEU A 450 25.01 -15.17 13.94
N PHE A 451 23.97 -14.94 13.13
CA PHE A 451 23.87 -15.45 11.77
C PHE A 451 23.94 -14.30 10.74
N VAL A 452 24.64 -14.53 9.63
CA VAL A 452 24.80 -13.55 8.53
C VAL A 452 24.46 -14.22 7.20
N ASP A 453 23.55 -13.61 6.45
CA ASP A 453 23.19 -14.01 5.09
C ASP A 453 23.36 -12.82 4.13
N ASP A 454 24.31 -12.95 3.21
CA ASP A 454 24.69 -11.98 2.18
C ASP A 454 24.30 -12.46 0.76
N SER A 455 23.22 -13.24 0.65
CA SER A 455 22.70 -13.68 -0.66
C SER A 455 22.12 -12.48 -1.44
N PRO A 456 22.57 -12.20 -2.68
CA PRO A 456 22.03 -11.10 -3.47
C PRO A 456 20.58 -11.36 -3.90
N ASN A 457 19.80 -10.28 -4.07
CA ASN A 457 18.43 -10.30 -4.62
C ASN A 457 17.41 -11.17 -3.86
N MET A 458 17.61 -11.43 -2.57
CA MET A 458 16.66 -12.24 -1.77
C MET A 458 15.24 -11.71 -1.80
N THR A 459 14.29 -12.61 -2.07
CA THR A 459 12.85 -12.37 -1.95
C THR A 459 12.39 -12.44 -0.48
N MET A 460 11.22 -11.86 -0.21
CA MET A 460 10.56 -11.95 1.10
C MET A 460 10.25 -13.39 1.51
N MET A 461 9.96 -14.28 0.55
CA MET A 461 9.67 -15.69 0.80
C MET A 461 10.90 -16.45 1.30
N GLU A 462 12.07 -16.21 0.70
CA GLU A 462 13.33 -16.79 1.15
C GLU A 462 13.73 -16.29 2.54
N ILE A 463 13.64 -14.97 2.78
CA ILE A 463 13.92 -14.37 4.09
C ILE A 463 13.03 -15.00 5.16
N ARG A 464 11.72 -15.14 4.89
CA ARG A 464 10.78 -15.82 5.80
C ARG A 464 11.15 -17.29 6.02
N ALA A 465 11.45 -18.05 4.97
CA ALA A 465 11.80 -19.46 5.08
C ALA A 465 13.11 -19.68 5.86
N LYS A 466 14.11 -18.83 5.64
CA LYS A 466 15.39 -18.81 6.38
C LYS A 466 15.15 -18.43 7.86
N ALA A 467 14.37 -17.39 8.13
CA ALA A 467 14.07 -16.95 9.49
C ALA A 467 13.24 -17.98 10.29
N ARG A 468 12.19 -18.58 9.70
CA ARG A 468 11.44 -19.72 10.28
C ARG A 468 12.39 -20.87 10.67
N ARG A 469 13.31 -21.25 9.77
CA ARG A 469 14.29 -22.32 10.00
C ARG A 469 15.28 -22.01 11.12
N LEU A 470 15.68 -20.75 11.28
CA LEU A 470 16.51 -20.30 12.41
C LEU A 470 15.71 -20.27 13.72
N LYS A 471 14.46 -19.80 13.71
CA LYS A 471 13.57 -19.81 14.88
C LYS A 471 13.39 -21.22 15.44
N GLN A 472 13.11 -22.20 14.57
CA GLN A 472 12.95 -23.61 14.93
C GLN A 472 14.22 -24.30 15.48
N ARG A 473 15.42 -23.82 15.12
CA ARG A 473 16.69 -24.49 15.47
C ARG A 473 17.48 -23.81 16.59
N HIS A 474 17.29 -22.51 16.79
CA HIS A 474 18.17 -21.68 17.63
C HIS A 474 17.41 -20.65 18.50
N ASP A 475 16.08 -20.74 18.61
CA ASP A 475 15.19 -19.71 19.20
C ASP A 475 15.58 -18.28 18.77
N LEU A 476 15.47 -18.01 17.47
CA LEU A 476 15.71 -16.67 16.91
C LEU A 476 14.94 -15.59 17.69
N ARG A 477 15.64 -14.53 18.09
CA ARG A 477 15.13 -13.41 18.90
C ARG A 477 15.17 -12.06 18.19
N LEU A 478 16.01 -11.88 17.17
CA LEU A 478 16.15 -10.62 16.43
C LEU A 478 16.42 -10.87 14.95
N VAL A 479 15.71 -10.17 14.08
CA VAL A 479 15.95 -10.14 12.63
C VAL A 479 16.34 -8.72 12.22
N ILE A 480 17.37 -8.59 11.38
CA ILE A 480 17.77 -7.33 10.75
C ILE A 480 17.76 -7.52 9.22
N VAL A 481 17.25 -6.54 8.48
CA VAL A 481 17.21 -6.52 7.01
C VAL A 481 17.82 -5.22 6.49
N ASP A 482 18.82 -5.32 5.60
CA ASP A 482 19.75 -4.24 5.26
C ASP A 482 20.04 -4.16 3.74
N TYR A 483 19.54 -3.19 2.97
CA TYR A 483 18.50 -2.22 3.27
C TYR A 483 17.22 -2.53 2.48
N LEU A 484 16.07 -2.17 3.05
CA LEU A 484 14.75 -2.56 2.53
C LEU A 484 14.56 -2.15 1.06
N GLN A 485 15.11 -1.01 0.64
CA GLN A 485 15.02 -0.54 -0.76
C GLN A 485 15.96 -1.26 -1.76
N LEU A 486 16.61 -2.38 -1.41
CA LEU A 486 17.20 -3.34 -2.37
C LEU A 486 16.38 -4.61 -2.57
N MET A 487 15.38 -4.88 -1.74
CA MET A 487 14.54 -6.08 -1.89
C MET A 487 13.78 -6.08 -3.23
N THR A 488 13.45 -7.26 -3.73
CA THR A 488 12.57 -7.45 -4.90
C THR A 488 11.41 -8.37 -4.54
N SER A 489 10.24 -8.09 -5.12
CA SER A 489 8.99 -8.83 -4.88
C SER A 489 8.86 -10.13 -5.70
N GLY A 490 9.79 -10.38 -6.63
CA GLY A 490 9.67 -11.43 -7.66
C GLY A 490 8.60 -11.15 -8.74
N LYS A 491 7.79 -10.09 -8.58
CA LYS A 491 6.70 -9.71 -9.48
C LYS A 491 7.02 -8.39 -10.19
N LYS A 492 6.36 -8.14 -11.32
CA LYS A 492 6.30 -6.78 -11.90
C LYS A 492 5.33 -5.93 -11.08
N VAL A 493 5.86 -5.09 -10.19
CA VAL A 493 5.06 -4.08 -9.47
C VAL A 493 5.08 -2.77 -10.26
N GLU A 494 3.92 -2.11 -10.37
CA GLU A 494 3.75 -0.91 -11.21
C GLU A 494 4.43 0.35 -10.61
N SER A 495 4.76 0.34 -9.30
CA SER A 495 5.50 1.40 -8.62
C SER A 495 6.41 0.87 -7.50
N ARG A 496 7.65 1.36 -7.41
CA ARG A 496 8.59 1.01 -6.33
C ARG A 496 8.07 1.37 -4.94
N GLN A 497 7.17 2.35 -4.82
CA GLN A 497 6.53 2.73 -3.56
C GLN A 497 5.49 1.70 -3.11
N GLN A 498 4.78 1.08 -4.05
CA GLN A 498 3.85 -0.02 -3.78
C GLN A 498 4.63 -1.28 -3.37
N GLU A 499 5.77 -1.54 -4.02
CA GLU A 499 6.67 -2.64 -3.67
C GLU A 499 7.29 -2.45 -2.27
N VAL A 500 7.75 -1.24 -1.92
CA VAL A 500 8.21 -0.88 -0.57
C VAL A 500 7.09 -0.98 0.48
N SER A 501 5.84 -0.64 0.11
CA SER A 501 4.67 -0.84 0.98
C SER A 501 4.40 -2.34 1.22
N GLU A 502 4.53 -3.17 0.19
CA GLU A 502 4.36 -4.62 0.31
C GLU A 502 5.46 -5.25 1.19
N PHE A 503 6.72 -4.83 1.05
CA PHE A 503 7.78 -5.25 1.97
C PHE A 503 7.52 -4.81 3.41
N SER A 504 7.07 -3.56 3.63
CA SER A 504 6.71 -3.04 4.95
C SER A 504 5.66 -3.92 5.63
N ARG A 505 4.53 -4.17 4.94
CA ARG A 505 3.47 -5.08 5.39
C ARG A 505 4.00 -6.50 5.66
N SER A 506 4.80 -7.06 4.77
CA SER A 506 5.29 -8.43 4.89
C SER A 506 6.33 -8.61 6.00
N LEU A 507 7.17 -7.61 6.28
CA LEU A 507 8.07 -7.62 7.44
C LEU A 507 7.29 -7.50 8.76
N LYS A 508 6.22 -6.71 8.79
CA LYS A 508 5.31 -6.66 9.96
C LYS A 508 4.56 -7.97 10.18
N LEU A 509 4.18 -8.68 9.12
CA LEU A 509 3.61 -10.03 9.21
C LEU A 509 4.67 -11.02 9.70
N LEU A 510 5.90 -10.99 9.16
CA LEU A 510 7.02 -11.82 9.61
C LEU A 510 7.34 -11.64 11.10
N ALA A 511 7.34 -10.39 11.58
CA ALA A 511 7.58 -10.07 12.99
C ALA A 511 6.55 -10.74 13.91
N LYS A 512 5.27 -10.66 13.56
CA LYS A 512 4.17 -11.33 14.28
C LYS A 512 4.27 -12.85 14.17
N GLU A 513 4.46 -13.38 12.96
CA GLU A 513 4.49 -14.81 12.65
C GLU A 513 5.59 -15.58 13.41
N LEU A 514 6.73 -14.93 13.65
CA LEU A 514 7.87 -15.51 14.36
C LEU A 514 7.98 -15.09 15.84
N GLU A 515 7.12 -14.17 16.29
CA GLU A 515 7.21 -13.51 17.60
C GLU A 515 8.61 -12.92 17.88
N VAL A 516 9.14 -12.16 16.91
CA VAL A 516 10.45 -11.48 17.04
C VAL A 516 10.37 -10.01 16.62
N PRO A 517 11.18 -9.12 17.22
CA PRO A 517 11.48 -7.83 16.62
C PRO A 517 12.19 -7.99 15.26
N VAL A 518 11.69 -7.29 14.26
CA VAL A 518 12.26 -7.18 12.91
C VAL A 518 12.70 -5.74 12.67
N VAL A 519 14.00 -5.54 12.49
CA VAL A 519 14.63 -4.23 12.25
C VAL A 519 14.93 -4.07 10.76
N ALA A 520 14.21 -3.17 10.09
CA ALA A 520 14.44 -2.79 8.71
C ALA A 520 15.32 -1.54 8.63
N ILE A 521 16.49 -1.65 8.01
CA ILE A 521 17.33 -0.48 7.67
C ILE A 521 16.77 0.14 6.38
N SER A 522 16.59 1.46 6.40
CA SER A 522 16.01 2.24 5.30
C SER A 522 16.82 3.52 5.03
N GLN A 523 16.96 3.88 3.76
CA GLN A 523 17.62 5.12 3.37
C GLN A 523 16.63 6.31 3.41
N LEU A 524 17.08 7.46 3.93
CA LEU A 524 16.32 8.72 3.97
C LEU A 524 16.45 9.54 2.68
N ASN A 525 15.39 10.27 2.33
CA ASN A 525 15.43 11.29 1.27
C ASN A 525 16.34 12.47 1.68
N ARG A 526 16.95 13.16 0.69
CA ARG A 526 17.77 14.37 0.92
C ARG A 526 16.99 15.64 1.34
N GLY A 527 15.67 15.56 1.49
CA GLY A 527 14.82 16.69 1.90
C GLY A 527 15.30 17.50 3.14
N PRO A 528 15.90 16.90 4.18
CA PRO A 528 16.46 17.66 5.31
C PRO A 528 17.57 18.65 4.92
N GLU A 529 18.31 18.39 3.84
CA GLU A 529 19.45 19.22 3.41
C GLU A 529 19.00 20.60 2.88
N GLN A 530 17.73 20.71 2.46
CA GLN A 530 17.12 21.95 1.98
C GLN A 530 16.45 22.75 3.12
N ARG A 531 16.36 22.20 4.33
CA ARG A 531 15.80 22.89 5.50
C ARG A 531 16.90 23.62 6.28
N THR A 532 16.52 24.73 6.92
CA THR A 532 17.35 25.40 7.92
C THR A 532 17.66 24.48 9.10
N ASP A 533 16.67 23.67 9.53
CA ASP A 533 16.88 22.55 10.44
C ASP A 533 17.11 21.24 9.66
N LYS A 534 18.38 20.85 9.60
CA LYS A 534 18.90 19.67 8.89
C LYS A 534 18.61 18.35 9.62
N ARG A 535 17.97 18.39 10.79
CA ARG A 535 17.54 17.24 11.59
C ARG A 535 16.47 16.41 10.85
N PRO A 536 16.67 15.10 10.61
CA PRO A 536 15.65 14.18 10.14
C PRO A 536 14.36 14.19 10.97
N MET A 537 13.25 14.07 10.26
CA MET A 537 11.89 13.91 10.77
C MET A 537 11.26 12.68 10.11
N VAL A 538 10.19 12.13 10.70
CA VAL A 538 9.50 10.95 10.12
C VAL A 538 8.89 11.28 8.75
N SER A 539 8.65 12.56 8.45
CA SER A 539 8.30 13.08 7.12
C SER A 539 9.33 12.80 6.03
N ASP A 540 10.56 12.39 6.37
CA ASP A 540 11.69 12.31 5.43
C ASP A 540 12.01 10.86 5.03
N LEU A 541 11.50 9.89 5.80
CA LEU A 541 11.20 8.53 5.33
C LEU A 541 10.11 8.53 4.25
N ARG A 542 9.29 9.58 4.15
CA ARG A 542 8.17 9.63 3.22
C ARG A 542 8.64 9.97 1.82
N GLU A 543 8.56 8.97 0.95
CA GLU A 543 8.22 9.21 -0.44
C GLU A 543 6.72 9.50 -0.65
N SER A 544 5.88 9.45 0.38
CA SER A 544 4.44 9.73 0.28
C SER A 544 4.11 11.22 0.34
N GLY A 545 3.14 11.61 -0.49
CA GLY A 545 2.59 12.97 -0.52
C GLY A 545 1.44 13.21 0.46
N CYS A 546 1.06 14.47 0.58
CA CYS A 546 0.13 15.02 1.57
C CYS A 546 -0.90 15.95 0.89
N MET A 547 -1.90 16.43 1.64
CA MET A 547 -2.95 17.34 1.16
C MET A 547 -3.11 18.58 2.05
N PRO A 548 -3.54 19.74 1.55
CA PRO A 548 -3.85 20.92 2.38
C PRO A 548 -4.95 20.66 3.42
N ALA A 549 -5.00 21.52 4.45
CA ALA A 549 -6.03 21.46 5.49
C ALA A 549 -7.46 21.61 4.92
N SER A 550 -7.60 22.31 3.79
CA SER A 550 -8.85 22.58 3.07
C SER A 550 -9.38 21.38 2.29
N THR A 551 -8.61 20.31 2.12
CA THR A 551 -9.06 19.15 1.34
C THR A 551 -10.15 18.41 2.11
N ARG A 552 -11.29 18.22 1.43
CA ARG A 552 -12.50 17.62 1.96
C ARG A 552 -12.50 16.11 1.74
N ILE A 553 -12.81 15.35 2.79
CA ILE A 553 -12.86 13.89 2.82
C ILE A 553 -14.33 13.46 2.89
N LEU A 554 -14.71 12.47 2.08
CA LEU A 554 -16.07 11.98 1.98
C LEU A 554 -16.40 11.01 3.12
N ARG A 555 -17.31 11.42 4.02
CA ARG A 555 -17.77 10.62 5.16
C ARG A 555 -18.69 9.47 4.72
N ALA A 556 -18.53 8.32 5.36
CA ALA A 556 -19.35 7.13 5.19
C ALA A 556 -20.35 6.91 6.33
N ASP A 557 -20.19 7.60 7.47
CA ASP A 557 -21.17 7.61 8.56
C ASP A 557 -22.33 8.57 8.30
N THR A 558 -22.06 9.80 7.87
CA THR A 558 -23.06 10.86 7.61
C THR A 558 -23.33 11.14 6.13
N GLY A 559 -22.45 10.70 5.22
CA GLY A 559 -22.51 11.00 3.78
C GLY A 559 -22.06 12.42 3.40
N SER A 560 -21.71 13.27 4.38
CA SER A 560 -21.23 14.64 4.17
C SER A 560 -19.74 14.68 3.82
N GLU A 561 -19.20 15.88 3.59
CA GLU A 561 -17.77 16.12 3.41
C GLU A 561 -17.22 16.94 4.59
N THR A 562 -16.08 16.52 5.16
CA THR A 562 -15.38 17.20 6.26
C THR A 562 -13.91 17.43 5.90
N THR A 563 -13.30 18.54 6.32
CA THR A 563 -11.91 18.86 5.96
C THR A 563 -10.88 18.19 6.88
N LEU A 564 -9.68 17.93 6.35
CA LEU A 564 -8.54 17.47 7.17
C LEU A 564 -8.22 18.45 8.32
N GLY A 565 -8.43 19.75 8.13
CA GLY A 565 -8.29 20.76 9.18
C GLY A 565 -9.33 20.61 10.31
N GLU A 566 -10.59 20.37 9.98
CA GLU A 566 -11.67 20.13 10.96
C GLU A 566 -11.46 18.81 11.73
N LEU A 567 -11.02 17.75 11.06
CA LEU A 567 -10.69 16.48 11.72
C LEU A 567 -9.49 16.60 12.66
N LEU A 568 -8.44 17.34 12.28
CA LEU A 568 -7.31 17.61 13.18
C LEU A 568 -7.74 18.46 14.39
N ALA A 569 -8.61 19.45 14.19
CA ALA A 569 -9.06 20.35 15.26
C ALA A 569 -10.06 19.71 16.24
N SER A 570 -10.88 18.77 15.76
CA SER A 570 -11.86 18.04 16.58
C SER A 570 -11.28 16.78 17.23
N GLY A 571 -10.29 16.14 16.59
CA GLY A 571 -9.82 14.80 16.98
C GLY A 571 -10.80 13.68 16.63
N GLU A 572 -11.83 13.96 15.82
CA GLU A 572 -12.83 12.95 15.42
C GLU A 572 -12.20 11.86 14.54
N GLN A 573 -12.66 10.62 14.71
CA GLN A 573 -12.27 9.46 13.91
C GLN A 573 -13.47 8.93 13.11
N PRO A 574 -13.94 9.66 12.08
CA PRO A 574 -15.16 9.34 11.35
C PRO A 574 -15.00 8.06 10.51
N LEU A 575 -16.12 7.47 10.11
CA LEU A 575 -16.10 6.54 8.97
C LEU A 575 -15.97 7.35 7.68
N VAL A 576 -15.05 6.94 6.81
CA VAL A 576 -14.82 7.53 5.48
C VAL A 576 -14.98 6.48 4.40
N TRP A 577 -15.32 6.90 3.18
CA TRP A 577 -15.35 5.99 2.03
C TRP A 577 -13.95 5.71 1.50
N SER A 578 -13.67 4.43 1.26
CA SER A 578 -12.43 3.91 0.68
C SER A 578 -12.74 2.82 -0.34
N LEU A 579 -11.78 2.48 -1.19
CA LEU A 579 -11.87 1.34 -2.11
C LEU A 579 -11.29 0.08 -1.47
N ASP A 580 -11.97 -1.05 -1.63
CA ASP A 580 -11.39 -2.38 -1.37
C ASP A 580 -10.49 -2.85 -2.54
N GLU A 581 -9.86 -4.02 -2.38
CA GLU A 581 -9.01 -4.64 -3.41
C GLU A 581 -9.75 -4.89 -4.74
N ARG A 582 -11.10 -4.90 -4.73
CA ARG A 582 -11.95 -5.05 -5.92
C ARG A 582 -12.49 -3.71 -6.45
N MET A 583 -11.94 -2.59 -6.00
CA MET A 583 -12.39 -1.23 -6.34
C MET A 583 -13.86 -0.97 -6.01
N ARG A 584 -14.38 -1.58 -4.94
CA ARG A 584 -15.74 -1.34 -4.42
C ARG A 584 -15.71 -0.39 -3.23
N MET A 585 -16.77 0.39 -3.07
CA MET A 585 -16.87 1.39 -2.00
C MET A 585 -17.14 0.74 -0.65
N VAL A 586 -16.19 0.83 0.29
CA VAL A 586 -16.28 0.30 1.65
C VAL A 586 -15.96 1.36 2.71
N ALA A 587 -16.76 1.38 3.77
CA ALA A 587 -16.57 2.28 4.91
C ALA A 587 -15.41 1.81 5.80
N ARG A 588 -14.51 2.72 6.17
CA ARG A 588 -13.39 2.46 7.09
C ARG A 588 -13.18 3.65 8.03
N PRO A 589 -12.71 3.45 9.27
CA PRO A 589 -12.43 4.56 10.18
C PRO A 589 -11.18 5.33 9.74
N MET A 590 -11.25 6.67 9.72
CA MET A 590 -10.06 7.52 9.64
C MET A 590 -9.52 7.73 11.06
N VAL A 591 -8.57 6.88 11.47
CA VAL A 591 -8.11 6.79 12.87
C VAL A 591 -7.17 7.92 13.30
N LYS A 592 -6.62 8.69 12.37
CA LYS A 592 -5.73 9.83 12.67
C LYS A 592 -5.63 10.79 11.48
N VAL A 593 -5.63 12.09 11.76
CA VAL A 593 -5.12 13.15 10.88
C VAL A 593 -3.97 13.87 11.59
N PHE A 594 -2.93 14.29 10.86
CA PHE A 594 -1.79 15.01 11.44
C PHE A 594 -1.10 15.97 10.46
N PRO A 595 -0.50 17.08 10.95
CA PRO A 595 0.31 17.96 10.13
C PRO A 595 1.58 17.26 9.62
N SER A 596 1.99 17.58 8.40
CA SER A 596 3.05 16.92 7.65
C SER A 596 4.07 17.91 7.05
N GLY A 597 4.20 19.07 7.70
CA GLY A 597 5.08 20.17 7.31
C GLY A 597 4.49 21.05 6.21
N ARG A 598 5.33 21.93 5.65
CA ARG A 598 5.01 22.76 4.48
C ARG A 598 5.63 22.13 3.24
N LYS A 599 4.88 22.04 2.14
CA LYS A 599 5.31 21.42 0.87
C LYS A 599 4.67 22.12 -0.33
N GLU A 600 5.27 21.98 -1.52
CA GLU A 600 4.62 22.40 -2.76
C GLU A 600 3.35 21.59 -3.04
N VAL A 601 2.25 22.29 -3.31
CA VAL A 601 0.92 21.72 -3.60
C VAL A 601 0.52 22.04 -5.03
N PHE A 602 -0.07 21.05 -5.70
CA PHE A 602 -0.59 21.14 -7.05
C PHE A 602 -2.11 21.01 -7.02
N ARG A 603 -2.80 21.83 -7.81
CA ARG A 603 -4.20 21.60 -8.16
C ARG A 603 -4.26 20.66 -9.36
N LEU A 604 -4.95 19.55 -9.19
CA LEU A 604 -5.29 18.60 -10.25
C LEU A 604 -6.78 18.70 -10.54
N ARG A 605 -7.16 18.84 -11.82
CA ARG A 605 -8.57 18.97 -12.24
C ARG A 605 -8.90 17.98 -13.35
N LEU A 606 -10.08 17.37 -13.25
CA LEU A 606 -10.55 16.27 -14.10
C LEU A 606 -11.64 16.70 -15.09
N ALA A 607 -11.97 15.85 -16.06
CA ALA A 607 -12.91 16.12 -17.14
C ALA A 607 -14.40 16.05 -16.73
N SER A 608 -14.71 15.56 -15.52
CA SER A 608 -15.99 15.83 -14.83
C SER A 608 -16.04 17.20 -14.16
N GLY A 609 -14.93 17.93 -14.08
CA GLY A 609 -14.83 19.20 -13.36
C GLY A 609 -14.57 19.06 -11.85
N ARG A 610 -14.42 17.83 -11.31
CA ARG A 610 -13.82 17.60 -9.99
C ARG A 610 -12.38 18.14 -9.97
N GLU A 611 -11.95 18.63 -8.82
CA GLU A 611 -10.61 19.17 -8.58
C GLU A 611 -10.14 18.82 -7.16
N VAL A 612 -8.85 18.53 -7.00
CA VAL A 612 -8.21 18.23 -5.72
C VAL A 612 -6.87 18.95 -5.61
N GLU A 613 -6.49 19.29 -4.37
CA GLU A 613 -5.19 19.88 -4.06
C GLU A 613 -4.34 18.89 -3.26
N ALA A 614 -3.16 18.56 -3.77
CA ALA A 614 -2.24 17.59 -3.16
C ALA A 614 -0.78 17.86 -3.59
N THR A 615 0.19 17.39 -2.81
CA THR A 615 1.62 17.49 -3.18
C THR A 615 1.98 16.55 -4.33
N GLY A 616 3.04 16.85 -5.10
CA GLY A 616 3.52 16.03 -6.23
C GLY A 616 3.68 14.53 -5.90
N LYS A 617 4.14 14.19 -4.71
CA LYS A 617 4.33 12.80 -4.26
C LYS A 617 3.04 12.05 -3.86
N HIS A 618 1.85 12.66 -3.96
CA HIS A 618 0.64 12.04 -3.45
C HIS A 618 0.06 11.02 -4.47
N PRO A 619 -0.19 9.75 -4.12
CA PRO A 619 -0.63 8.74 -5.07
C PRO A 619 -2.13 8.79 -5.33
N PHE A 620 -2.51 8.72 -6.61
CA PHE A 620 -3.89 8.56 -7.06
C PHE A 620 -4.06 7.24 -7.82
N MET A 621 -5.22 6.60 -7.67
CA MET A 621 -5.48 5.30 -8.30
C MET A 621 -5.70 5.45 -9.80
N THR A 622 -4.95 4.68 -10.58
CA THR A 622 -5.09 4.50 -12.03
C THR A 622 -5.45 3.03 -12.34
N VAL A 623 -5.58 2.67 -13.61
CA VAL A 623 -5.75 1.26 -14.04
C VAL A 623 -4.47 0.43 -13.87
N ASP A 624 -3.33 1.11 -13.77
CA ASP A 624 -1.98 0.55 -13.57
C ASP A 624 -1.46 0.97 -12.18
N GLY A 625 -2.33 0.83 -11.18
CA GLY A 625 -2.01 1.03 -9.76
C GLY A 625 -1.97 2.49 -9.30
N TRP A 626 -1.37 2.69 -8.13
CA TRP A 626 -1.28 3.99 -7.46
C TRP A 626 -0.09 4.81 -7.96
N ILE A 627 -0.36 5.90 -8.68
CA ILE A 627 0.67 6.73 -9.33
C ILE A 627 0.75 8.12 -8.66
N PRO A 628 1.94 8.57 -8.21
CA PRO A 628 2.15 9.93 -7.70
C PRO A 628 1.80 11.04 -8.70
N LEU A 629 1.19 12.13 -8.21
CA LEU A 629 0.77 13.28 -9.02
C LEU A 629 1.88 13.85 -9.93
N GLU A 630 3.13 13.88 -9.47
CA GLU A 630 4.31 14.35 -10.24
C GLU A 630 4.66 13.48 -11.46
N LYS A 631 4.13 12.25 -11.53
CA LYS A 631 4.31 11.32 -12.67
C LYS A 631 3.10 11.31 -13.61
N LEU A 632 1.94 11.78 -13.14
CA LEU A 632 0.71 11.91 -13.92
C LEU A 632 0.81 13.04 -14.97
N LYS A 633 0.06 12.88 -16.06
CA LYS A 633 0.00 13.82 -17.17
C LYS A 633 -1.45 14.16 -17.51
N ILE A 634 -1.62 15.25 -18.26
CA ILE A 634 -2.88 15.53 -18.94
C ILE A 634 -3.20 14.35 -19.87
N ASP A 635 -4.49 13.98 -19.96
CA ASP A 635 -5.04 12.79 -20.61
C ASP A 635 -4.92 11.44 -19.89
N ASP A 636 -4.15 11.32 -18.80
CA ASP A 636 -4.21 10.14 -17.92
C ASP A 636 -5.57 10.08 -17.17
N ARG A 637 -5.94 8.92 -16.62
CA ARG A 637 -7.24 8.69 -15.98
C ARG A 637 -7.13 8.21 -14.54
N LEU A 638 -7.89 8.85 -13.65
CA LEU A 638 -7.94 8.57 -12.22
C LEU A 638 -9.28 7.95 -11.78
N ALA A 639 -9.24 7.18 -10.71
CA ALA A 639 -10.42 6.64 -10.07
C ALA A 639 -11.20 7.71 -9.28
N THR A 640 -12.43 7.96 -9.71
CA THR A 640 -13.44 8.74 -8.97
C THR A 640 -14.63 7.83 -8.62
N PRO A 641 -15.45 8.10 -7.59
CA PRO A 641 -16.63 7.29 -7.34
C PRO A 641 -17.63 7.39 -8.50
N ARG A 642 -18.02 6.22 -9.05
CA ARG A 642 -19.12 6.04 -10.02
C ARG A 642 -20.47 6.06 -9.32
N ARG A 643 -20.50 5.51 -8.11
CA ARG A 643 -21.60 5.50 -7.15
C ARG A 643 -21.03 5.71 -5.76
N VAL A 644 -21.80 6.33 -4.87
CA VAL A 644 -21.54 6.34 -3.42
C VAL A 644 -22.68 5.54 -2.75
N PRO A 645 -22.43 4.63 -1.80
CA PRO A 645 -23.51 3.96 -1.09
C PRO A 645 -24.32 4.92 -0.19
N GLU A 646 -25.43 4.43 0.37
CA GLU A 646 -26.12 5.13 1.45
C GLU A 646 -25.20 5.16 2.70
N PRO A 647 -25.06 6.30 3.41
CA PRO A 647 -24.22 6.37 4.61
C PRO A 647 -24.78 5.51 5.75
N ALA A 648 -23.91 5.09 6.66
CA ALA A 648 -24.22 4.14 7.73
C ALA A 648 -25.25 4.68 8.74
N HIS A 649 -25.32 6.00 8.93
CA HIS A 649 -26.31 6.66 9.78
C HIS A 649 -27.18 7.58 8.93
N THR A 650 -28.44 7.18 8.68
CA THR A 650 -29.42 8.04 8.01
C THR A 650 -30.42 8.65 9.00
N GLU A 651 -30.71 9.94 8.83
CA GLU A 651 -31.75 10.67 9.56
C GLU A 651 -32.86 11.05 8.57
N ARG A 652 -34.13 10.79 8.91
CA ARG A 652 -35.28 11.21 8.09
C ARG A 652 -35.78 12.58 8.52
N MET A 653 -35.91 13.49 7.55
CA MET A 653 -36.49 14.82 7.76
C MET A 653 -37.94 14.84 7.24
N PRO A 654 -38.88 15.62 7.82
CA PRO A 654 -40.24 15.70 7.29
C PRO A 654 -40.26 16.17 5.82
N GLU A 655 -41.07 15.55 4.97
CA GLU A 655 -41.06 15.85 3.52
C GLU A 655 -41.33 17.32 3.21
N ALA A 656 -42.19 17.98 3.98
CA ALA A 656 -42.43 19.43 3.87
C ALA A 656 -41.15 20.26 4.05
N GLU A 657 -40.23 19.84 4.94
CA GLU A 657 -38.94 20.50 5.13
C GLU A 657 -37.99 20.22 3.96
N VAL A 658 -37.98 19.00 3.42
CA VAL A 658 -37.19 18.61 2.25
C VAL A 658 -37.60 19.43 1.01
N VAL A 659 -38.90 19.47 0.74
CA VAL A 659 -39.50 20.21 -0.37
C VAL A 659 -39.29 21.72 -0.23
N LEU A 660 -39.51 22.28 0.96
CA LEU A 660 -39.31 23.71 1.19
C LEU A 660 -37.83 24.10 1.08
N LEU A 661 -36.91 23.30 1.60
CA LEU A 661 -35.48 23.62 1.56
C LEU A 661 -34.97 23.65 0.13
N ALA A 662 -35.33 22.67 -0.69
CA ALA A 662 -34.99 22.63 -2.11
C ALA A 662 -35.44 23.92 -2.85
N HIS A 663 -36.72 24.29 -2.70
CA HIS A 663 -37.27 25.52 -3.29
C HIS A 663 -36.63 26.80 -2.71
N MET A 664 -36.24 26.80 -1.43
CA MET A 664 -35.58 27.94 -0.81
C MET A 664 -34.09 28.07 -1.18
N ILE A 665 -33.43 26.97 -1.55
CA ILE A 665 -32.06 26.97 -2.11
C ILE A 665 -32.07 27.44 -3.57
N GLY A 666 -33.09 27.11 -4.35
CA GLY A 666 -33.34 27.71 -5.67
C GLY A 666 -33.89 29.15 -5.59
N ASP A 667 -35.10 29.34 -6.12
CA ASP A 667 -35.79 30.63 -6.28
C ASP A 667 -36.14 31.37 -4.97
N GLY A 668 -35.87 30.77 -3.80
CA GLY A 668 -36.09 31.39 -2.50
C GLY A 668 -35.21 32.61 -2.21
N SER A 669 -35.85 33.68 -1.74
CA SER A 669 -35.23 34.89 -1.20
C SER A 669 -35.45 34.98 0.31
N CYS A 670 -34.35 34.80 1.06
CA CYS A 670 -34.30 34.85 2.53
C CYS A 670 -33.36 35.98 3.03
N VAL A 671 -33.19 37.04 2.24
CA VAL A 671 -32.21 38.12 2.50
C VAL A 671 -32.48 38.83 3.84
N LYS A 672 -31.42 39.05 4.62
CA LYS A 672 -31.50 39.73 5.92
C LYS A 672 -32.20 41.10 5.79
N ARG A 673 -33.13 41.39 6.70
CA ARG A 673 -34.02 42.57 6.74
C ARG A 673 -35.07 42.67 5.60
N GLN A 674 -35.30 41.61 4.82
CA GLN A 674 -36.42 41.54 3.85
C GLN A 674 -37.45 40.48 4.28
N PRO A 675 -38.72 40.57 3.83
CA PRO A 675 -39.68 39.48 3.99
C PRO A 675 -39.20 38.24 3.22
N ILE A 676 -39.35 37.04 3.81
CA ILE A 676 -39.05 35.80 3.10
C ILE A 676 -40.03 35.67 1.93
N ARG A 677 -39.49 35.41 0.73
CA ARG A 677 -40.26 35.23 -0.50
C ARG A 677 -39.80 33.99 -1.26
N TYR A 678 -40.72 33.40 -2.00
CA TYR A 678 -40.45 32.46 -3.08
C TYR A 678 -41.12 33.01 -4.35
N ALA A 679 -40.54 32.81 -5.53
CA ALA A 679 -41.11 33.29 -6.79
C ALA A 679 -41.03 32.21 -7.87
N SER A 680 -42.12 32.00 -8.60
CA SER A 680 -42.12 31.08 -9.74
C SER A 680 -43.21 31.42 -10.76
N ILE A 681 -43.03 30.91 -11.98
CA ILE A 681 -44.04 30.94 -13.05
C ILE A 681 -44.87 29.65 -13.10
N ASP A 682 -44.58 28.71 -12.19
CA ASP A 682 -45.14 27.36 -12.17
C ASP A 682 -46.07 27.19 -10.96
N GLU A 683 -47.37 26.99 -11.23
CA GLU A 683 -48.39 26.79 -10.20
C GLU A 683 -48.16 25.53 -9.36
N ALA A 684 -47.55 24.47 -9.90
CA ALA A 684 -47.24 23.26 -9.13
C ALA A 684 -46.07 23.49 -8.16
N ASN A 685 -45.12 24.37 -8.51
CA ASN A 685 -44.09 24.85 -7.58
C ASN A 685 -44.70 25.75 -6.48
N LEU A 686 -45.54 26.71 -6.87
CA LEU A 686 -46.22 27.62 -5.93
C LEU A 686 -47.14 26.86 -4.95
N ALA A 687 -47.81 25.81 -5.43
CA ALA A 687 -48.61 24.90 -4.60
C ALA A 687 -47.73 24.08 -3.66
N ALA A 688 -46.63 23.47 -4.14
CA ALA A 688 -45.71 22.70 -3.30
C ALA A 688 -45.12 23.54 -2.15
N VAL A 689 -44.65 24.76 -2.45
CA VAL A 689 -44.14 25.70 -1.42
C VAL A 689 -45.26 26.14 -0.46
N SER A 690 -46.49 26.32 -0.95
CA SER A 690 -47.62 26.69 -0.09
C SER A 690 -48.04 25.57 0.85
N THR A 691 -48.12 24.33 0.38
CA THR A 691 -48.38 23.15 1.21
C THR A 691 -47.25 22.97 2.23
N ALA A 692 -46.00 23.00 1.80
CA ALA A 692 -44.84 22.81 2.66
C ALA A 692 -44.72 23.88 3.76
N ALA A 693 -45.10 25.14 3.47
CA ALA A 693 -45.11 26.21 4.47
C ALA A 693 -46.11 25.97 5.63
N THR A 694 -47.17 25.18 5.43
CA THR A 694 -48.17 24.88 6.49
C THR A 694 -47.57 24.09 7.66
N HIS A 695 -46.55 23.27 7.43
CA HIS A 695 -45.77 22.55 8.47
C HIS A 695 -45.19 23.51 9.52
N PHE A 696 -44.74 24.68 9.06
CA PHE A 696 -44.18 25.74 9.90
C PHE A 696 -45.25 26.67 10.50
N GLY A 697 -46.54 26.36 10.32
CA GLY A 697 -47.67 27.25 10.63
C GLY A 697 -47.68 28.53 9.78
N VAL A 698 -46.96 28.58 8.66
CA VAL A 698 -46.80 29.78 7.82
C VAL A 698 -47.81 29.77 6.69
N THR A 699 -48.68 30.78 6.64
CA THR A 699 -49.58 30.99 5.50
C THR A 699 -48.84 31.73 4.39
N THR A 700 -48.93 31.22 3.16
CA THR A 700 -48.46 31.94 1.97
C THR A 700 -49.43 33.05 1.60
N VAL A 701 -48.89 34.22 1.25
CA VAL A 701 -49.66 35.33 0.67
C VAL A 701 -49.17 35.53 -0.75
N ARG A 702 -50.06 35.31 -1.73
CA ARG A 702 -49.77 35.48 -3.16
C ARG A 702 -49.76 36.98 -3.51
N ASP A 703 -48.67 37.42 -4.13
CA ASP A 703 -48.46 38.77 -4.65
C ASP A 703 -48.68 38.78 -6.17
N ASP A 704 -49.94 38.83 -6.60
CA ASP A 704 -50.29 38.98 -8.02
C ASP A 704 -50.31 40.46 -8.41
N TYR A 705 -49.38 40.86 -9.27
CA TYR A 705 -49.35 42.20 -9.88
C TYR A 705 -49.49 42.08 -11.39
N ALA A 706 -50.41 42.84 -12.01
CA ALA A 706 -50.71 42.76 -13.44
C ALA A 706 -49.53 43.08 -14.40
N ALA A 707 -48.40 43.58 -13.87
CA ALA A 707 -47.17 43.85 -14.62
C ALA A 707 -46.00 42.89 -14.26
N ALA A 708 -46.19 41.96 -13.32
CA ALA A 708 -45.15 41.01 -12.93
C ALA A 708 -45.11 39.82 -13.89
N ARG A 709 -43.90 39.43 -14.33
CA ARG A 709 -43.67 38.25 -15.17
C ARG A 709 -43.55 36.94 -14.38
N VAL A 710 -43.77 36.99 -13.06
CA VAL A 710 -43.56 35.88 -12.12
C VAL A 710 -44.46 36.12 -10.90
N THR A 711 -45.13 35.07 -10.43
CA THR A 711 -45.93 35.13 -9.20
C THR A 711 -45.00 34.99 -8.00
N THR A 712 -45.20 35.82 -6.97
CA THR A 712 -44.41 35.77 -5.74
C THR A 712 -45.27 35.35 -4.55
N LEU A 713 -44.77 34.45 -3.70
CA LEU A 713 -45.34 34.11 -2.41
C LEU A 713 -44.56 34.82 -1.30
N ARG A 714 -45.23 35.58 -0.45
CA ARG A 714 -44.69 36.03 0.84
C ARG A 714 -44.98 34.96 1.90
N LEU A 715 -43.93 34.39 2.50
CA LEU A 715 -44.04 33.40 3.57
C LEU A 715 -44.25 34.13 4.89
N ARG A 716 -45.51 34.38 5.27
CA ARG A 716 -45.86 35.24 6.41
C ARG A 716 -45.89 34.46 7.73
N ALA A 717 -45.08 34.90 8.71
CA ALA A 717 -45.11 34.34 10.06
C ALA A 717 -46.53 34.39 10.68
N PRO A 718 -46.97 33.34 11.39
CA PRO A 718 -48.31 33.28 11.99
C PRO A 718 -48.58 34.34 13.07
N TYR A 719 -47.53 34.95 13.61
CA TYR A 719 -47.60 35.98 14.65
C TYR A 719 -46.88 37.28 14.23
N ARG A 720 -47.21 38.38 14.93
CA ARG A 720 -46.50 39.66 14.77
C ARG A 720 -45.04 39.49 15.22
N LEU A 721 -44.10 39.83 14.32
CA LEU A 721 -42.67 39.85 14.63
C LEU A 721 -42.36 41.01 15.60
N THR A 722 -41.48 40.75 16.56
CA THR A 722 -41.02 41.68 17.60
C THR A 722 -39.55 41.43 17.89
N HIS A 723 -38.92 42.21 18.78
CA HIS A 723 -37.62 41.83 19.32
C HIS A 723 -37.69 40.39 19.89
N GLY A 724 -36.67 39.57 19.60
CA GLY A 724 -36.61 38.15 19.96
C GLY A 724 -37.54 37.20 19.18
N LYS A 725 -38.47 37.67 18.34
CA LYS A 725 -39.40 36.80 17.58
C LYS A 725 -39.13 36.85 16.08
N ARG A 726 -38.50 35.80 15.55
CA ARG A 726 -38.28 35.53 14.11
C ARG A 726 -39.49 34.81 13.49
N ASN A 727 -39.53 34.78 12.15
CA ASN A 727 -40.41 33.90 11.38
C ASN A 727 -39.92 32.44 11.55
N PRO A 728 -40.78 31.42 11.75
CA PRO A 728 -40.36 30.03 11.90
C PRO A 728 -39.43 29.53 10.80
N ILE A 729 -39.78 29.78 9.53
CA ILE A 729 -38.95 29.39 8.37
C ILE A 729 -37.62 30.14 8.35
N ALA A 730 -37.58 31.39 8.85
CA ALA A 730 -36.31 32.11 8.98
C ALA A 730 -35.41 31.54 10.08
N ALA A 731 -35.97 31.05 11.19
CA ALA A 731 -35.21 30.43 12.28
C ALA A 731 -34.61 29.10 11.83
N TRP A 732 -35.42 28.22 11.26
CA TRP A 732 -34.98 26.95 10.67
C TRP A 732 -33.93 27.12 9.55
N LEU A 733 -34.08 28.12 8.67
CA LEU A 733 -33.03 28.45 7.68
C LEU A 733 -31.76 29.08 8.32
N ASP A 734 -31.84 29.68 9.52
CA ASP A 734 -30.67 30.15 10.28
C ASP A 734 -29.91 28.95 10.85
N GLU A 735 -30.62 27.97 11.42
CA GLU A 735 -30.08 26.71 11.97
C GLU A 735 -29.38 25.88 10.89
N LEU A 736 -29.93 25.87 9.67
CA LEU A 736 -29.31 25.24 8.49
C LEU A 736 -28.21 26.09 7.82
N GLY A 737 -27.91 27.29 8.33
CA GLY A 737 -26.88 28.20 7.81
C GLY A 737 -27.21 28.90 6.47
N ILE A 738 -28.40 28.69 5.90
CA ILE A 738 -28.81 29.20 4.58
C ILE A 738 -29.41 30.62 4.65
N PHE A 739 -29.92 31.05 5.81
CA PHE A 739 -30.65 32.31 5.92
C PHE A 739 -29.77 33.54 5.66
N GLY A 740 -30.18 34.34 4.68
CA GLY A 740 -29.54 35.60 4.34
C GLY A 740 -28.41 35.50 3.32
N LEU A 741 -28.05 34.29 2.86
CA LEU A 741 -27.05 34.05 1.83
C LEU A 741 -27.49 34.59 0.45
N ARG A 742 -26.50 34.89 -0.40
CA ARG A 742 -26.67 35.18 -1.83
C ARG A 742 -26.56 33.92 -2.68
N SER A 743 -27.02 33.96 -3.93
CA SER A 743 -27.02 32.82 -4.86
C SER A 743 -25.64 32.15 -5.06
N TYR A 744 -24.55 32.93 -4.95
CA TYR A 744 -23.18 32.44 -5.07
C TYR A 744 -22.59 31.95 -3.73
N GLU A 745 -23.34 32.06 -2.63
CA GLU A 745 -22.96 31.66 -1.27
C GLU A 745 -23.75 30.44 -0.77
N LYS A 746 -24.92 30.15 -1.39
CA LYS A 746 -25.76 28.98 -1.07
C LYS A 746 -24.98 27.66 -1.25
N PHE A 747 -25.34 26.67 -0.44
CA PHE A 747 -24.80 25.31 -0.41
C PHE A 747 -25.91 24.35 0.06
N VAL A 748 -25.65 23.04 0.06
CA VAL A 748 -26.55 22.02 0.63
C VAL A 748 -26.22 21.82 2.13
N PRO A 749 -27.18 22.00 3.06
CA PRO A 749 -26.95 21.74 4.48
C PRO A 749 -26.64 20.27 4.78
N GLU A 750 -25.80 20.02 5.79
CA GLU A 750 -25.30 18.69 6.15
C GLU A 750 -26.40 17.63 6.33
N ARG A 751 -27.53 18.00 6.96
CA ARG A 751 -28.69 17.09 7.15
C ARG A 751 -29.22 16.47 5.85
N ILE A 752 -29.06 17.13 4.70
CA ILE A 752 -29.47 16.57 3.40
C ILE A 752 -28.55 15.41 2.96
N PHE A 753 -27.27 15.44 3.30
CA PHE A 753 -26.34 14.35 3.02
C PHE A 753 -26.60 13.12 3.89
N ALA A 754 -27.17 13.31 5.09
CA ALA A 754 -27.60 12.25 6.00
C ALA A 754 -29.01 11.69 5.72
N LEU A 755 -29.76 12.24 4.75
CA LEU A 755 -31.05 11.67 4.36
C LEU A 755 -30.89 10.26 3.77
N PRO A 756 -31.89 9.37 3.85
CA PRO A 756 -31.94 8.17 3.01
C PRO A 756 -32.20 8.51 1.53
N ASN A 757 -31.84 7.61 0.63
CA ASN A 757 -31.79 7.85 -0.82
C ASN A 757 -33.13 8.32 -1.42
N ASP A 758 -34.27 7.86 -0.91
CA ASP A 758 -35.60 8.31 -1.33
C ASP A 758 -35.84 9.79 -1.03
N GLN A 759 -35.38 10.28 0.12
CA GLN A 759 -35.50 11.69 0.48
C GLN A 759 -34.42 12.56 -0.20
N VAL A 760 -33.25 12.00 -0.54
CA VAL A 760 -32.28 12.65 -1.45
C VAL A 760 -32.87 12.82 -2.86
N ALA A 761 -33.56 11.80 -3.39
CA ALA A 761 -34.26 11.89 -4.66
C ALA A 761 -35.38 12.95 -4.61
N LEU A 762 -36.19 12.99 -3.55
CA LEU A 762 -37.20 14.03 -3.33
C LEU A 762 -36.59 15.44 -3.30
N PHE A 763 -35.49 15.63 -2.56
CA PHE A 763 -34.77 16.91 -2.51
C PHE A 763 -34.31 17.35 -3.91
N LEU A 764 -33.63 16.46 -4.64
CA LEU A 764 -33.12 16.74 -5.98
C LEU A 764 -34.24 17.02 -6.99
N ARG A 765 -35.35 16.28 -6.93
CA ARG A 765 -36.53 16.46 -7.80
C ARG A 765 -37.13 17.86 -7.69
N HIS A 766 -37.22 18.40 -6.48
CA HIS A 766 -37.72 19.76 -6.24
C HIS A 766 -36.66 20.83 -6.49
N LEU A 767 -35.38 20.56 -6.23
CA LEU A 767 -34.30 21.49 -6.53
C LEU A 767 -34.13 21.68 -8.05
N TRP A 768 -34.21 20.60 -8.83
CA TRP A 768 -34.19 20.69 -10.30
C TRP A 768 -35.40 21.41 -10.89
N ALA A 769 -36.47 21.64 -10.11
CA ALA A 769 -37.63 22.40 -10.53
C ALA A 769 -37.43 23.93 -10.46
N THR A 770 -36.30 24.43 -9.90
CA THR A 770 -35.97 25.87 -9.78
C THR A 770 -34.99 26.35 -10.86
N ASP A 771 -33.68 26.08 -10.70
CA ASP A 771 -32.59 26.46 -11.63
C ASP A 771 -32.23 25.33 -12.62
N GLY A 772 -32.87 24.17 -12.48
CA GLY A 772 -32.67 23.03 -13.36
C GLY A 772 -33.28 23.21 -14.75
N SER A 773 -32.80 22.41 -15.70
CA SER A 773 -33.29 22.34 -17.06
C SER A 773 -33.32 20.89 -17.53
N VAL A 774 -34.45 20.49 -18.09
CA VAL A 774 -34.64 19.24 -18.82
C VAL A 774 -35.42 19.57 -20.08
N ARG A 775 -34.91 19.13 -21.24
CA ARG A 775 -35.62 19.19 -22.52
C ARG A 775 -35.04 18.21 -23.52
N TRP A 776 -35.86 17.78 -24.46
CA TRP A 776 -35.43 17.22 -25.73
C TRP A 776 -34.86 18.32 -26.64
N ASP A 777 -33.91 17.94 -27.50
CA ASP A 777 -33.31 18.77 -28.55
C ASP A 777 -33.43 18.02 -29.87
N GLU A 778 -34.54 18.24 -30.57
CA GLU A 778 -34.90 17.56 -31.82
C GLU A 778 -33.78 17.64 -32.87
N THR A 779 -33.19 18.83 -33.05
CA THR A 779 -32.10 19.10 -34.00
C THR A 779 -30.87 18.24 -33.71
N GLY A 780 -30.56 18.02 -32.44
CA GLY A 780 -29.46 17.16 -32.00
C GLY A 780 -29.84 15.70 -31.77
N ARG A 781 -31.13 15.35 -31.81
CA ARG A 781 -31.72 14.09 -31.30
C ARG A 781 -31.12 13.66 -29.96
N GLN A 782 -31.13 14.56 -28.98
CA GLN A 782 -30.49 14.35 -27.68
C GLN A 782 -31.30 14.96 -26.53
N ALA A 783 -31.24 14.34 -25.35
CA ALA A 783 -31.71 14.96 -24.12
C ALA A 783 -30.67 15.95 -23.59
N ARG A 784 -31.14 17.13 -23.15
CA ARG A 784 -30.32 18.14 -22.46
C ARG A 784 -30.81 18.27 -21.01
N VAL A 785 -30.09 17.63 -20.10
CA VAL A 785 -30.33 17.67 -18.65
C VAL A 785 -29.19 18.43 -17.98
N TYR A 786 -29.47 19.55 -17.32
CA TYR A 786 -28.46 20.26 -16.52
C TYR A 786 -29.05 21.07 -15.37
N TYR A 787 -28.24 21.33 -14.34
CA TYR A 787 -28.49 22.32 -13.30
C TYR A 787 -27.47 23.46 -13.44
N ALA A 788 -27.84 24.71 -13.13
CA ALA A 788 -26.93 25.86 -13.23
C ALA A 788 -26.95 26.70 -11.95
N SER A 789 -25.79 27.13 -11.45
CA SER A 789 -25.71 28.05 -10.31
C SER A 789 -24.49 28.96 -10.35
N THR A 790 -24.57 30.08 -9.62
CA THR A 790 -23.42 30.97 -9.36
C THR A 790 -22.61 30.55 -8.12
N SER A 791 -23.08 29.56 -7.36
CA SER A 791 -22.29 28.91 -6.30
C SER A 791 -21.61 27.66 -6.87
N ARG A 792 -20.27 27.59 -6.76
CA ARG A 792 -19.51 26.37 -7.09
C ARG A 792 -19.83 25.25 -6.09
N ARG A 793 -19.81 25.57 -4.79
CA ARG A 793 -20.09 24.62 -3.71
C ARG A 793 -21.43 23.92 -3.90
N LEU A 794 -22.52 24.65 -4.12
CA LEU A 794 -23.84 24.05 -4.38
C LEU A 794 -23.83 23.06 -5.56
N VAL A 795 -23.01 23.32 -6.59
CA VAL A 795 -22.89 22.44 -7.75
C VAL A 795 -22.05 21.19 -7.46
N ASP A 796 -21.02 21.29 -6.61
CA ASP A 796 -20.29 20.12 -6.09
C ASP A 796 -21.19 19.28 -5.16
N ASP A 797 -21.88 19.93 -4.23
CA ASP A 797 -22.81 19.32 -3.29
C ASP A 797 -23.89 18.49 -4.02
N ILE A 798 -24.51 19.06 -5.07
CA ILE A 798 -25.50 18.36 -5.92
C ILE A 798 -24.84 17.19 -6.67
N ALA A 799 -23.61 17.36 -7.19
CA ALA A 799 -22.90 16.28 -7.88
C ALA A 799 -22.60 15.10 -6.94
N GLN A 800 -22.29 15.35 -5.66
CA GLN A 800 -22.12 14.32 -4.62
C GLN A 800 -23.44 13.60 -4.30
N LEU A 801 -24.57 14.32 -4.18
CA LEU A 801 -25.88 13.70 -3.97
C LEU A 801 -26.31 12.82 -5.16
N LEU A 802 -26.05 13.24 -6.39
CA LEU A 802 -26.35 12.46 -7.59
C LEU A 802 -25.62 11.11 -7.61
N LEU A 803 -24.37 11.04 -7.13
CA LEU A 803 -23.61 9.78 -7.04
C LEU A 803 -24.25 8.76 -6.09
N ARG A 804 -24.98 9.19 -5.06
CA ARG A 804 -25.73 8.26 -4.19
C ARG A 804 -26.80 7.49 -4.96
N LEU A 805 -27.39 8.16 -5.94
CA LEU A 805 -28.43 7.63 -6.83
C LEU A 805 -27.85 7.06 -8.14
N GLY A 806 -26.53 6.87 -8.22
CA GLY A 806 -25.84 6.30 -9.38
C GLY A 806 -25.77 7.22 -10.61
N VAL A 807 -26.13 8.50 -10.47
CA VAL A 807 -26.10 9.50 -11.56
C VAL A 807 -24.77 10.23 -11.53
N HIS A 808 -24.08 10.28 -12.68
CA HIS A 808 -22.80 10.99 -12.84
C HIS A 808 -23.01 12.33 -13.55
N GLY A 809 -22.44 13.40 -12.99
CA GLY A 809 -22.50 14.75 -13.56
C GLY A 809 -21.14 15.28 -14.00
N ARG A 810 -21.17 16.19 -14.98
CA ARG A 810 -20.00 16.97 -15.43
C ARG A 810 -20.21 18.47 -15.17
N ILE A 811 -19.36 19.05 -14.37
CA ILE A 811 -19.32 20.48 -14.04
C ILE A 811 -18.55 21.25 -15.12
N LYS A 812 -19.18 22.27 -15.71
CA LYS A 812 -18.61 23.17 -16.72
C LYS A 812 -18.71 24.63 -16.27
N LYS A 813 -17.62 25.37 -16.40
CA LYS A 813 -17.58 26.82 -16.13
C LYS A 813 -18.10 27.60 -17.34
N PHE A 814 -19.02 28.54 -17.11
CA PHE A 814 -19.55 29.48 -18.10
C PHE A 814 -19.35 30.92 -17.61
N THR A 815 -18.44 31.64 -18.25
CA THR A 815 -18.16 33.06 -17.97
C THR A 815 -18.86 33.95 -19.01
N LYS A 816 -19.52 35.01 -18.57
CA LYS A 816 -20.17 36.00 -19.44
C LYS A 816 -19.78 37.41 -19.00
N SER A 817 -19.30 38.24 -19.93
CA SER A 817 -18.85 39.61 -19.61
C SER A 817 -19.95 40.42 -18.92
N GLY A 818 -19.61 41.06 -17.79
CA GLY A 818 -20.55 41.80 -16.93
C GLY A 818 -21.35 40.94 -15.94
N TYR A 819 -21.15 39.62 -15.90
CA TYR A 819 -21.83 38.69 -14.99
C TYR A 819 -20.80 37.91 -14.15
N ARG A 820 -21.25 37.33 -13.04
CA ARG A 820 -20.45 36.33 -12.30
C ARG A 820 -20.33 35.05 -13.10
N ASP A 821 -19.30 34.26 -12.81
CA ASP A 821 -19.15 32.91 -13.33
C ASP A 821 -20.35 32.04 -12.93
N CYS A 822 -20.85 31.26 -13.89
CA CYS A 822 -21.90 30.27 -13.70
C CYS A 822 -21.31 28.87 -13.87
N TRP A 823 -21.73 27.92 -13.03
CA TRP A 823 -21.32 26.53 -13.06
C TRP A 823 -22.52 25.69 -13.47
N HIS A 824 -22.38 24.95 -14.58
CA HIS A 824 -23.40 24.07 -15.12
C HIS A 824 -23.02 22.61 -14.85
N LEU A 825 -23.85 21.88 -14.13
CA LEU A 825 -23.76 20.45 -13.92
C LEU A 825 -24.57 19.75 -15.01
N THR A 826 -23.92 19.20 -16.04
CA THR A 826 -24.59 18.47 -17.14
C THR A 826 -24.62 16.97 -16.85
N ILE A 827 -25.80 16.37 -16.97
CA ILE A 827 -25.98 14.91 -16.94
C ILE A 827 -25.98 14.46 -18.40
N ASP A 828 -24.86 13.87 -18.82
CA ASP A 828 -24.58 13.47 -20.21
C ASP A 828 -24.73 11.94 -20.35
N GLY A 829 -25.30 11.45 -21.47
CA GLY A 829 -25.35 10.03 -21.84
C GLY A 829 -26.67 9.32 -21.49
N ALA A 830 -27.21 8.51 -22.42
CA ALA A 830 -28.57 7.98 -22.35
C ALA A 830 -28.87 7.19 -21.07
N ASP A 831 -28.08 6.18 -20.69
CA ASP A 831 -28.30 5.38 -19.48
C ASP A 831 -28.35 6.23 -18.20
N ASN A 832 -27.41 7.17 -18.08
CA ASN A 832 -27.25 8.10 -16.96
C ASN A 832 -28.40 9.13 -16.90
N GLN A 833 -28.88 9.58 -18.06
CA GLN A 833 -30.07 10.44 -18.18
C GLN A 833 -31.36 9.68 -17.88
N THR A 834 -31.49 8.41 -18.29
CA THR A 834 -32.64 7.55 -17.95
C THR A 834 -32.75 7.36 -16.44
N ILE A 835 -31.65 7.01 -15.75
CA ILE A 835 -31.63 6.89 -14.27
C ILE A 835 -32.12 8.20 -13.63
N PHE A 836 -31.56 9.36 -14.02
CA PHE A 836 -32.00 10.65 -13.49
C PHE A 836 -33.50 10.91 -13.73
N LEU A 837 -34.00 10.69 -14.95
CA LEU A 837 -35.37 11.03 -15.31
C LEU A 837 -36.41 10.08 -14.71
N HIS A 838 -36.05 8.81 -14.48
CA HIS A 838 -36.90 7.78 -13.89
C HIS A 838 -36.89 7.80 -12.35
N ASP A 839 -35.70 7.77 -11.73
CA ASP A 839 -35.55 7.57 -10.28
C ASP A 839 -35.64 8.89 -9.47
N ILE A 840 -35.42 10.03 -10.12
CA ILE A 840 -35.49 11.37 -9.50
C ILE A 840 -36.60 12.20 -10.18
N GLY A 841 -36.53 12.32 -11.50
CA GLY A 841 -37.42 13.17 -12.29
C GLY A 841 -37.28 14.66 -11.93
N VAL A 842 -38.30 15.45 -12.26
CA VAL A 842 -38.41 16.86 -11.88
C VAL A 842 -39.84 17.15 -11.42
N HIS A 843 -40.04 18.14 -10.55
CA HIS A 843 -41.38 18.62 -10.17
C HIS A 843 -41.97 19.65 -11.16
N GLY A 844 -43.30 19.77 -11.15
CA GLY A 844 -44.05 20.79 -11.90
C GLY A 844 -44.00 20.66 -13.42
N ASN A 845 -44.11 21.78 -14.13
CA ASN A 845 -44.11 21.86 -15.60
C ASN A 845 -42.78 21.41 -16.23
N ARG A 846 -41.69 21.36 -15.45
CA ARG A 846 -40.43 20.72 -15.87
C ARG A 846 -40.49 19.20 -15.80
N GLY A 847 -41.37 18.63 -14.98
CA GLY A 847 -41.63 17.19 -14.87
C GLY A 847 -42.26 16.62 -16.13
N THR A 848 -43.25 17.27 -16.72
CA THR A 848 -43.86 16.81 -18.00
C THR A 848 -42.87 16.87 -19.17
N ALA A 849 -41.98 17.86 -19.18
CA ALA A 849 -40.86 17.92 -20.12
C ALA A 849 -39.82 16.80 -19.86
N ALA A 850 -39.64 16.37 -18.61
CA ALA A 850 -38.78 15.25 -18.25
C ALA A 850 -39.37 13.90 -18.67
N GLU A 851 -40.66 13.67 -18.44
CA GLU A 851 -41.41 12.49 -18.90
C GLU A 851 -41.35 12.35 -20.43
N ALA A 852 -41.60 13.44 -21.18
CA ALA A 852 -41.48 13.45 -22.64
C ALA A 852 -40.03 13.20 -23.11
N THR A 853 -39.02 13.71 -22.39
CA THR A 853 -37.60 13.49 -22.70
C THR A 853 -37.18 12.04 -22.42
N LEU A 854 -37.76 11.39 -21.41
CA LEU A 854 -37.52 9.98 -21.08
C LEU A 854 -38.06 9.05 -22.17
N LEU A 855 -39.30 9.28 -22.64
CA LEU A 855 -39.91 8.49 -23.72
C LEU A 855 -39.10 8.55 -25.02
N GLU A 856 -38.57 9.72 -25.40
CA GLU A 856 -37.66 9.82 -26.56
C GLU A 856 -36.33 9.07 -26.34
N LEU A 857 -35.73 9.18 -25.15
CA LEU A 857 -34.49 8.48 -24.78
C LEU A 857 -34.62 6.96 -24.80
N GLU A 858 -35.76 6.40 -24.38
CA GLU A 858 -36.01 4.95 -24.41
C GLU A 858 -35.97 4.36 -25.83
N THR A 859 -36.26 5.16 -26.85
CA THR A 859 -36.15 4.75 -28.26
C THR A 859 -34.72 4.79 -28.81
N MET A 860 -33.75 5.37 -28.08
CA MET A 860 -32.40 5.58 -28.58
C MET A 860 -31.49 4.36 -28.43
N ALA A 861 -30.66 4.12 -29.46
CA ALA A 861 -29.52 3.21 -29.35
C ALA A 861 -28.47 3.78 -28.37
N ARG A 862 -28.31 3.12 -27.22
CA ARG A 862 -27.45 3.55 -26.10
C ARG A 862 -25.97 3.65 -26.51
N ASN A 863 -25.37 4.83 -26.32
CA ASN A 863 -23.95 5.07 -26.61
C ASN A 863 -23.07 4.56 -25.47
N THR A 864 -22.56 3.32 -25.60
CA THR A 864 -21.75 2.69 -24.54
C THR A 864 -20.39 3.36 -24.25
N ASN A 865 -19.98 4.38 -24.99
CA ASN A 865 -18.64 5.00 -24.88
C ASN A 865 -18.53 6.12 -23.82
N VAL A 866 -19.44 6.19 -22.84
CA VAL A 866 -19.43 7.21 -21.77
C VAL A 866 -18.66 6.69 -20.54
N ASP A 867 -19.06 5.55 -20.00
CA ASP A 867 -18.40 4.84 -18.90
C ASP A 867 -17.45 3.79 -19.48
N THR A 868 -16.16 4.15 -19.58
CA THR A 868 -15.13 3.35 -20.25
C THR A 868 -13.91 3.15 -19.38
N VAL A 869 -13.42 1.91 -19.33
CA VAL A 869 -12.15 1.55 -18.68
C VAL A 869 -11.00 2.06 -19.56
N PRO A 870 -9.85 2.49 -19.01
CA PRO A 870 -8.76 3.01 -19.83
C PRO A 870 -8.25 1.95 -20.84
N LYS A 871 -7.62 2.39 -21.93
CA LYS A 871 -7.21 1.52 -23.06
C LYS A 871 -6.09 0.54 -22.67
N GLU A 872 -5.38 0.84 -21.58
CA GLU A 872 -4.25 0.12 -21.02
C GLU A 872 -4.63 -1.30 -20.58
N ILE A 873 -5.89 -1.53 -20.18
CA ILE A 873 -6.45 -2.86 -19.88
C ILE A 873 -6.31 -3.84 -21.06
N TRP A 874 -6.20 -3.34 -22.30
CA TRP A 874 -5.94 -4.20 -23.46
C TRP A 874 -4.56 -4.87 -23.42
N THR A 875 -3.60 -4.39 -22.63
CA THR A 875 -2.33 -5.11 -22.38
C THR A 875 -2.60 -6.38 -21.58
N LYS A 876 -3.22 -6.26 -20.41
CA LYS A 876 -3.61 -7.37 -19.53
C LYS A 876 -4.49 -8.41 -20.29
N VAL A 877 -5.44 -7.95 -21.12
CA VAL A 877 -6.23 -8.82 -22.02
C VAL A 877 -5.41 -9.53 -23.11
N ARG A 878 -4.35 -8.92 -23.65
CA ARG A 878 -3.50 -9.55 -24.68
C ARG A 878 -2.53 -10.58 -24.09
N GLU A 879 -2.08 -10.35 -22.86
CA GLU A 879 -1.26 -11.29 -22.10
C GLU A 879 -2.09 -12.56 -21.80
N LEU A 880 -3.28 -12.40 -21.21
CA LEU A 880 -4.23 -13.51 -21.01
C LEU A 880 -4.60 -14.29 -22.29
N LEU A 881 -4.68 -13.62 -23.45
CA LEU A 881 -4.91 -14.29 -24.73
C LEU A 881 -3.72 -15.14 -25.19
N ALA A 882 -2.49 -14.70 -24.93
CA ALA A 882 -1.28 -15.48 -25.23
C ALA A 882 -1.18 -16.69 -24.29
N ASP A 883 -1.41 -16.48 -22.99
CA ASP A 883 -1.31 -17.52 -21.95
C ASP A 883 -2.36 -18.62 -22.13
N LYS A 884 -3.60 -18.26 -22.51
CA LYS A 884 -4.67 -19.22 -22.82
C LYS A 884 -4.62 -19.72 -24.28
N HIS A 885 -3.60 -19.33 -25.05
CA HIS A 885 -3.36 -19.69 -26.46
C HIS A 885 -4.51 -19.37 -27.44
N ILE A 886 -5.38 -18.41 -27.10
CA ILE A 886 -6.54 -18.05 -27.92
C ILE A 886 -6.12 -17.05 -28.99
N THR A 887 -6.24 -17.38 -30.28
CA THR A 887 -5.90 -16.42 -31.33
C THR A 887 -6.88 -15.25 -31.37
N HIS A 888 -6.42 -14.09 -31.83
CA HIS A 888 -7.29 -12.91 -32.01
C HIS A 888 -8.51 -13.17 -32.93
N ARG A 889 -8.48 -14.21 -33.78
CA ARG A 889 -9.63 -14.61 -34.61
C ARG A 889 -10.68 -15.37 -33.81
N GLU A 890 -10.26 -16.36 -33.03
CA GLU A 890 -11.15 -17.12 -32.13
C GLU A 890 -11.75 -16.20 -31.07
N PHE A 891 -10.93 -15.34 -30.46
CA PHE A 891 -11.41 -14.32 -29.53
C PHE A 891 -12.44 -13.38 -30.16
N SER A 892 -12.21 -12.90 -31.39
CA SER A 892 -13.18 -12.04 -32.10
C SER A 892 -14.50 -12.78 -32.34
N ALA A 893 -14.45 -14.06 -32.71
CA ALA A 893 -15.62 -14.90 -32.94
C ALA A 893 -16.40 -15.17 -31.64
N ALA A 894 -15.71 -15.53 -30.55
CA ALA A 894 -16.29 -15.75 -29.22
C ALA A 894 -16.95 -14.46 -28.67
N MET A 895 -16.34 -13.29 -28.92
CA MET A 895 -16.92 -11.97 -28.62
C MET A 895 -18.14 -11.59 -29.48
N GLY A 896 -18.58 -12.45 -30.41
CA GLY A 896 -19.69 -12.20 -31.33
C GLY A 896 -19.40 -11.10 -32.35
N SER A 897 -18.12 -10.91 -32.72
CA SER A 897 -17.64 -9.75 -33.47
C SER A 897 -16.91 -10.12 -34.77
N ARG A 898 -17.00 -9.26 -35.79
CA ARG A 898 -16.17 -9.42 -36.99
C ARG A 898 -14.72 -9.05 -36.66
N PHE A 899 -13.78 -9.88 -37.08
CA PHE A 899 -12.34 -9.60 -36.92
C PHE A 899 -11.94 -8.35 -37.72
N CYS A 900 -11.62 -7.26 -37.03
CA CYS A 900 -11.28 -5.96 -37.61
C CYS A 900 -9.81 -5.55 -37.36
N GLY A 901 -8.91 -6.53 -37.28
CA GLY A 901 -7.48 -6.31 -37.05
C GLY A 901 -7.20 -5.60 -35.73
N SER A 902 -6.29 -4.63 -35.74
CA SER A 902 -5.86 -3.91 -34.52
C SER A 902 -6.84 -2.85 -33.99
N THR A 903 -7.99 -2.65 -34.65
CA THR A 903 -8.92 -1.54 -34.36
C THR A 903 -9.54 -1.62 -32.96
N MET A 904 -9.80 -2.84 -32.45
CA MET A 904 -10.38 -3.04 -31.12
C MET A 904 -9.52 -2.44 -29.99
N TRP A 905 -8.20 -2.63 -30.09
CA TRP A 905 -7.23 -2.26 -29.05
C TRP A 905 -6.89 -0.75 -29.00
N LYS A 906 -7.39 0.05 -29.96
CA LYS A 906 -7.09 1.48 -30.07
C LYS A 906 -7.98 2.37 -29.20
N HIS A 907 -9.06 1.83 -28.65
CA HIS A 907 -10.09 2.58 -27.94
C HIS A 907 -10.43 1.93 -26.60
N SER A 908 -10.61 2.75 -25.56
CA SER A 908 -11.11 2.34 -24.24
C SER A 908 -12.36 1.46 -24.35
N PRO A 909 -12.39 0.24 -23.75
CA PRO A 909 -13.59 -0.57 -23.73
C PRO A 909 -14.68 0.02 -22.83
N SER A 910 -15.93 -0.11 -23.26
CA SER A 910 -17.08 0.06 -22.38
C SER A 910 -17.22 -1.14 -21.44
N ARG A 911 -17.81 -0.95 -20.25
CA ARG A 911 -18.00 -2.04 -19.27
C ARG A 911 -18.72 -3.26 -19.85
N ALA A 912 -19.78 -3.05 -20.64
CA ALA A 912 -20.51 -4.11 -21.34
C ALA A 912 -19.76 -4.74 -22.54
N ARG A 913 -18.58 -4.22 -22.91
CA ARG A 913 -17.60 -4.95 -23.73
C ARG A 913 -16.67 -5.75 -22.83
N LEU A 914 -16.12 -5.14 -21.78
CA LEU A 914 -15.13 -5.78 -20.90
C LEU A 914 -15.72 -6.97 -20.12
N ALA A 915 -16.98 -6.91 -19.68
CA ALA A 915 -17.68 -8.06 -19.09
C ALA A 915 -17.69 -9.27 -20.03
N ARG A 916 -18.00 -9.07 -21.33
CA ARG A 916 -17.93 -10.15 -22.33
C ARG A 916 -16.50 -10.65 -22.60
N VAL A 917 -15.48 -9.81 -22.37
CA VAL A 917 -14.09 -10.27 -22.41
C VAL A 917 -13.81 -11.16 -21.19
N ALA A 918 -14.31 -10.83 -20.00
CA ALA A 918 -14.24 -11.68 -18.82
C ALA A 918 -14.98 -13.01 -19.02
N ASP A 919 -16.21 -12.98 -19.59
CA ASP A 919 -17.00 -14.18 -19.91
C ASP A 919 -16.23 -15.13 -20.87
N VAL A 920 -15.62 -14.56 -21.92
CA VAL A 920 -14.89 -15.31 -22.96
C VAL A 920 -13.53 -15.82 -22.47
N LEU A 921 -12.83 -15.07 -21.62
CA LEU A 921 -11.54 -15.48 -21.07
C LEU A 921 -11.67 -16.35 -19.81
N GLN A 922 -12.82 -16.32 -19.14
CA GLN A 922 -13.01 -16.82 -17.77
C GLN A 922 -11.92 -16.28 -16.84
N ASP A 923 -11.97 -14.97 -16.62
CA ASP A 923 -10.96 -14.21 -15.86
C ASP A 923 -11.58 -13.22 -14.87
N ALA A 924 -11.25 -13.39 -13.59
CA ALA A 924 -11.84 -12.63 -12.50
C ALA A 924 -11.31 -11.19 -12.38
N ASP A 925 -10.09 -10.91 -12.83
CA ASP A 925 -9.52 -9.56 -12.79
C ASP A 925 -10.15 -8.70 -13.89
N ILE A 926 -10.34 -9.25 -15.08
CA ILE A 926 -11.10 -8.57 -16.15
C ILE A 926 -12.58 -8.39 -15.75
N GLU A 927 -13.19 -9.33 -15.03
CA GLU A 927 -14.55 -9.17 -14.47
C GLU A 927 -14.61 -8.04 -13.44
N MET A 928 -13.62 -7.98 -12.53
CA MET A 928 -13.47 -6.92 -11.54
C MET A 928 -13.35 -5.54 -12.21
N PHE A 929 -12.54 -5.40 -13.27
CA PHE A 929 -12.45 -4.14 -14.03
C PHE A 929 -13.78 -3.75 -14.72
N ALA A 930 -14.63 -4.72 -15.07
CA ALA A 930 -15.93 -4.46 -15.69
C ALA A 930 -17.03 -4.06 -14.68
N THR A 931 -16.98 -4.57 -13.43
CA THR A 931 -18.12 -4.53 -12.47
C THR A 931 -18.01 -3.49 -11.35
N ASN A 932 -16.83 -2.97 -11.04
CA ASN A 932 -16.54 -2.08 -9.90
C ASN A 932 -17.29 -0.71 -9.82
N ASP A 933 -17.12 -0.04 -8.67
CA ASP A 933 -17.71 1.26 -8.30
C ASP A 933 -16.87 2.49 -8.76
N VAL A 934 -15.85 2.31 -9.60
CA VAL A 934 -14.95 3.39 -10.06
C VAL A 934 -15.39 3.99 -11.39
N PHE A 935 -15.30 5.30 -11.55
CA PHE A 935 -15.39 6.00 -12.82
C PHE A 935 -14.02 6.60 -13.17
N TRP A 936 -13.49 6.20 -14.33
CA TRP A 936 -12.16 6.55 -14.82
C TRP A 936 -12.16 7.91 -15.52
N ASP A 937 -12.04 8.97 -14.73
CA ASP A 937 -12.12 10.34 -15.22
C ASP A 937 -10.74 10.89 -15.61
N ARG A 938 -10.72 11.72 -16.66
CA ARG A 938 -9.49 12.13 -17.36
C ARG A 938 -8.94 13.44 -16.80
N ILE A 939 -7.64 13.51 -16.53
CA ILE A 939 -6.94 14.73 -16.13
C ILE A 939 -6.97 15.76 -17.28
N VAL A 940 -7.35 17.00 -16.97
CA VAL A 940 -7.38 18.12 -17.93
C VAL A 940 -6.49 19.30 -17.53
N GLU A 941 -6.00 19.33 -16.29
CA GLU A 941 -5.10 20.36 -15.77
C GLU A 941 -4.33 19.82 -14.56
N ILE A 942 -3.03 20.14 -14.49
CA ILE A 942 -2.18 20.03 -13.30
C ILE A 942 -1.43 21.37 -13.20
N THR A 943 -1.60 22.10 -12.10
CA THR A 943 -1.07 23.47 -11.90
C THR A 943 -0.50 23.61 -10.50
N SER A 944 0.76 24.04 -10.34
CA SER A 944 1.32 24.34 -9.01
C SER A 944 0.63 25.55 -8.36
N LEU A 945 0.40 25.45 -7.05
CA LEU A 945 -0.09 26.51 -6.17
C LEU A 945 0.99 27.05 -5.22
N GLY A 946 2.23 26.55 -5.33
CA GLY A 946 3.32 26.87 -4.41
C GLY A 946 3.20 26.17 -3.05
N GLU A 947 3.97 26.66 -2.07
CA GLU A 947 4.10 26.00 -0.76
C GLU A 947 2.95 26.30 0.21
N GLN A 948 2.25 25.26 0.63
CA GLN A 948 1.20 25.31 1.65
C GLN A 948 1.50 24.36 2.82
N ASP A 949 0.88 24.59 3.97
CA ASP A 949 0.88 23.63 5.07
C ASP A 949 0.02 22.43 4.70
N VAL A 950 0.60 21.23 4.82
CA VAL A 950 -0.02 19.98 4.38
C VAL A 950 -0.14 18.97 5.51
N TYR A 951 -1.10 18.07 5.34
CA TYR A 951 -1.65 17.16 6.33
C TYR A 951 -1.80 15.78 5.69
N ASP A 952 -1.91 14.76 6.52
CA ASP A 952 -2.07 13.38 6.07
C ASP A 952 -3.09 12.65 6.96
N GLY A 953 -3.80 11.68 6.36
CA GLY A 953 -4.91 10.95 6.95
C GLY A 953 -4.64 9.44 6.97
N THR A 954 -5.02 8.78 8.06
CA THR A 954 -4.75 7.34 8.27
C THR A 954 -6.04 6.54 8.27
N VAL A 955 -6.21 5.69 7.27
CA VAL A 955 -7.32 4.73 7.12
C VAL A 955 -6.76 3.30 7.05
N PRO A 956 -6.88 2.47 8.10
CA PRO A 956 -6.28 1.14 8.13
C PRO A 956 -7.05 0.12 7.26
N GLY A 957 -6.33 -0.89 6.76
CA GLY A 957 -6.91 -2.04 6.05
C GLY A 957 -7.11 -1.82 4.55
N THR A 958 -7.66 -0.69 4.12
CA THR A 958 -7.74 -0.31 2.68
C THR A 958 -6.66 0.68 2.26
N HIS A 959 -6.06 1.39 3.22
CA HIS A 959 -4.93 2.32 3.00
C HIS A 959 -5.23 3.47 2.01
N ASN A 960 -6.50 3.78 1.78
CA ASN A 960 -6.95 4.87 0.89
C ASN A 960 -8.27 5.50 1.36
N PHE A 961 -8.62 6.66 0.79
CA PHE A 961 -9.88 7.36 1.03
C PHE A 961 -10.32 8.19 -0.19
N VAL A 962 -11.58 8.63 -0.22
CA VAL A 962 -12.11 9.56 -1.21
C VAL A 962 -11.95 11.00 -0.73
N ALA A 963 -11.15 11.80 -1.44
CA ALA A 963 -10.91 13.22 -1.21
C ALA A 963 -11.44 14.05 -2.39
N GLN A 964 -12.36 14.99 -2.12
CA GLN A 964 -13.00 15.87 -3.13
C GLN A 964 -13.55 15.09 -4.35
N GLY A 965 -14.06 13.87 -4.10
CA GLY A 965 -14.58 12.96 -5.11
C GLY A 965 -13.53 12.22 -5.95
N ILE A 966 -12.26 12.13 -5.50
CA ILE A 966 -11.15 11.43 -6.17
C ILE A 966 -10.50 10.45 -5.17
N SER A 967 -10.08 9.26 -5.62
CA SER A 967 -9.52 8.20 -4.76
C SER A 967 -8.02 8.41 -4.54
N ALA A 968 -7.60 8.45 -3.27
CA ALA A 968 -6.28 8.93 -2.81
C ALA A 968 -5.69 8.00 -1.73
N HIS A 969 -4.36 7.81 -1.70
CA HIS A 969 -3.69 6.80 -0.85
C HIS A 969 -2.99 7.37 0.40
N ASN A 970 -2.96 6.60 1.48
CA ASN A 970 -2.25 6.94 2.73
C ASN A 970 -0.72 6.95 2.58
N SER A 971 -0.01 7.47 3.58
CA SER A 971 1.45 7.32 3.69
C SER A 971 1.96 5.92 4.02
N LEU A 972 3.15 5.62 3.47
CA LEU A 972 4.02 4.45 3.70
C LEU A 972 4.40 4.17 5.17
N GLU A 973 4.36 5.19 6.02
CA GLU A 973 4.92 5.17 7.39
C GLU A 973 4.25 4.17 8.35
N GLN A 974 3.08 3.62 7.99
CA GLN A 974 2.11 3.17 8.99
C GLN A 974 2.41 1.83 9.66
N ASP A 975 2.89 0.81 8.95
CA ASP A 975 2.96 -0.56 9.48
C ASP A 975 3.96 -0.72 10.63
N ALA A 976 5.05 0.04 10.61
CA ALA A 976 6.06 0.04 11.67
C ALA A 976 5.48 0.43 13.04
N ASP A 977 5.90 -0.28 14.09
CA ASP A 977 5.56 0.05 15.47
C ASP A 977 6.53 1.09 16.06
N MET A 978 7.75 1.11 15.55
CA MET A 978 8.83 1.98 15.99
C MET A 978 9.59 2.55 14.80
N VAL A 979 9.97 3.83 14.86
CA VAL A 979 10.86 4.48 13.89
C VAL A 979 11.96 5.23 14.61
N ILE A 980 13.20 4.85 14.34
CA ILE A 980 14.42 5.49 14.82
C ILE A 980 15.09 6.17 13.62
N LEU A 981 15.30 7.49 13.70
CA LEU A 981 16.01 8.27 12.70
C LEU A 981 17.41 8.60 13.24
N LEU A 982 18.46 8.30 12.48
CA LEU A 982 19.83 8.64 12.82
C LEU A 982 20.19 10.03 12.29
N HIS A 983 20.51 10.95 13.19
CA HIS A 983 21.07 12.25 12.84
C HIS A 983 22.51 12.38 13.33
N ARG A 984 23.33 13.08 12.56
CA ARG A 984 24.70 13.46 12.91
C ARG A 984 24.90 14.92 12.50
N PRO A 985 25.05 15.87 13.43
CA PRO A 985 25.33 17.26 13.10
C PRO A 985 26.63 17.40 12.28
N ASP A 986 27.67 16.68 12.70
CA ASP A 986 28.98 16.64 12.03
C ASP A 986 29.01 15.95 10.65
N ALA A 987 27.88 15.43 10.18
CA ALA A 987 27.68 14.96 8.80
C ALA A 987 27.11 16.06 7.87
N PHE A 988 26.98 17.29 8.36
CA PHE A 988 26.62 18.48 7.58
C PHE A 988 27.65 19.61 7.75
N GLU A 989 28.11 19.85 8.99
CA GLU A 989 29.08 20.91 9.32
C GLU A 989 30.24 20.29 10.11
N ARG A 990 31.45 20.28 9.51
CA ARG A 990 32.59 19.51 10.05
C ARG A 990 33.11 20.03 11.40
N ASP A 991 32.93 21.31 11.65
CA ASP A 991 33.36 22.02 12.86
C ASP A 991 32.19 22.29 13.83
N ASP A 992 31.09 21.52 13.70
CA ASP A 992 29.97 21.55 14.64
C ASP A 992 30.48 21.22 16.07
N PRO A 993 30.07 21.99 17.11
CA PRO A 993 30.53 21.78 18.49
C PRO A 993 30.13 20.41 19.07
N ARG A 994 29.21 19.68 18.44
CA ARG A 994 28.81 18.30 18.75
C ARG A 994 29.58 17.26 17.93
N GLY A 995 30.75 17.60 17.39
CA GLY A 995 31.61 16.69 16.63
C GLY A 995 31.89 15.37 17.38
N GLY A 996 31.50 14.24 16.79
CA GLY A 996 31.54 12.92 17.44
C GLY A 996 30.23 12.47 18.11
N GLU A 997 29.19 13.31 18.18
CA GLU A 997 27.85 12.93 18.65
C GLU A 997 26.90 12.55 17.49
N ALA A 998 25.94 11.69 17.81
CA ALA A 998 24.81 11.36 16.96
C ALA A 998 23.52 11.33 17.79
N ASP A 999 22.42 11.77 17.20
CA ASP A 999 21.09 11.71 17.82
C ASP A 999 20.33 10.49 17.26
N LEU A 1000 19.92 9.58 18.14
CA LEU A 1000 18.93 8.53 17.86
C LEU A 1000 17.54 9.10 18.14
N ILE A 1001 16.88 9.60 17.10
CA ILE A 1001 15.58 10.26 17.20
C ILE A 1001 14.49 9.19 17.06
N LEU A 1002 13.90 8.78 18.18
CA LEU A 1002 12.73 7.91 18.22
C LEU A 1002 11.49 8.70 17.79
N GLY A 1003 11.32 8.89 16.47
CA GLY A 1003 10.29 9.75 15.88
C GLY A 1003 8.90 9.13 15.86
N LYS A 1004 8.79 7.80 15.98
CA LYS A 1004 7.51 7.07 16.11
C LYS A 1004 7.68 5.94 17.11
N HIS A 1005 6.74 5.80 18.02
CA HIS A 1005 6.63 4.66 18.94
C HIS A 1005 5.13 4.42 19.18
N ARG A 1006 4.63 3.21 18.89
CA ARG A 1006 3.19 2.87 19.07
C ARG A 1006 2.80 2.64 20.53
N ASN A 1007 3.72 2.09 21.33
CA ASN A 1007 3.41 1.54 22.67
C ASN A 1007 4.05 2.34 23.82
N GLY A 1008 4.65 3.49 23.54
CA GLY A 1008 5.36 4.31 24.52
C GLY A 1008 5.75 5.69 23.99
N PRO A 1009 6.53 6.47 24.75
CA PRO A 1009 6.90 7.82 24.38
C PRO A 1009 7.91 7.85 23.20
N THR A 1010 7.91 8.98 22.49
CA THR A 1010 8.98 9.38 21.56
C THR A 1010 10.08 10.13 22.31
N ALA A 1011 11.33 10.01 21.87
CA ALA A 1011 12.49 10.59 22.53
C ALA A 1011 13.58 10.99 21.51
N THR A 1012 14.64 11.67 21.98
CA THR A 1012 15.94 11.67 21.30
C THR A 1012 17.00 11.27 22.31
N ILE A 1013 17.77 10.23 21.98
CA ILE A 1013 18.90 9.75 22.77
C ILE A 1013 20.17 10.26 22.10
N THR A 1014 21.10 10.85 22.86
CA THR A 1014 22.41 11.25 22.32
C THR A 1014 23.41 10.12 22.54
N VAL A 1015 24.13 9.72 21.49
CA VAL A 1015 25.16 8.67 21.53
C VAL A 1015 26.45 9.19 20.92
N ALA A 1016 27.61 8.73 21.40
CA ALA A 1016 28.87 9.01 20.74
C ALA A 1016 29.06 8.06 19.55
N HIS A 1017 29.35 8.59 18.37
CA HIS A 1017 29.68 7.77 17.20
C HIS A 1017 31.19 7.53 17.12
N GLN A 1018 31.56 6.25 16.98
CA GLN A 1018 32.94 5.79 16.84
C GLN A 1018 33.04 5.03 15.53
N LEU A 1019 32.67 5.67 14.42
CA LEU A 1019 32.55 5.03 13.10
C LEU A 1019 33.89 4.49 12.57
N HIS A 1020 35.03 5.01 13.05
CA HIS A 1020 36.35 4.43 12.79
C HIS A 1020 36.58 3.07 13.48
N LEU A 1021 35.79 2.76 14.53
CA LEU A 1021 35.63 1.44 15.15
C LEU A 1021 34.33 0.74 14.71
N SER A 1022 33.59 1.28 13.74
CA SER A 1022 32.32 0.74 13.22
C SER A 1022 31.19 0.57 14.25
N ARG A 1023 31.03 1.53 15.18
CA ARG A 1023 30.05 1.44 16.28
C ARG A 1023 29.56 2.79 16.79
N PHE A 1024 28.44 2.78 17.50
CA PHE A 1024 27.99 3.82 18.42
C PHE A 1024 28.14 3.35 19.88
N VAL A 1025 28.17 4.27 20.85
CA VAL A 1025 28.18 3.96 22.29
C VAL A 1025 27.39 5.01 23.07
N ASP A 1026 26.85 4.61 24.24
CA ASP A 1026 26.25 5.55 25.20
C ASP A 1026 27.21 6.69 25.56
N MET A 1027 26.65 7.87 25.82
CA MET A 1027 27.38 8.98 26.43
C MET A 1027 27.75 8.64 27.88
N ALA A 1028 28.88 9.18 28.36
CA ALA A 1028 29.31 8.96 29.73
C ALA A 1028 28.38 9.69 30.71
N ARG A 1029 27.58 8.92 31.49
CA ARG A 1029 26.84 9.46 32.64
C ARG A 1029 27.83 10.00 33.68
N GLY A 1030 27.64 11.25 34.08
CA GLY A 1030 28.46 11.97 35.07
C GLY A 1030 27.99 11.83 36.51
#